data_AF-A0A6M0FGI1-F1
#
_entry.id   AF-A0A6M0FGI1-F1
#
_cell.length_a   1.000
_cell.length_b   1.000
_cell.length_c   1.000
_cell.angle_alpha   90.00
_cell.angle_beta   90.00
_cell.angle_gamma   90.00
#
_symmetry.space_group_name_H-M   'P 1'
#
loop_
_entity.id
_entity.type
_entity.pdbx_description
1 polymer ?
#
loop_
_entity_poly.entity_id
_entity_poly.type
_entity_poly.pdbx_seq_one_letter_code
_entity_poly.pdbx_strand_id
1 'polypeptide(L)'
;MIANYGALMPVEQILGKVIECNDFQDAEAFLNSGGQRGKQLAILRAGKYKINTDLFTVITTDNSHEHKEHPQNLKVCKIDKDKIGIVTTMTGKTLPKDEIAGREIEGHNNYQDGQKFLDLGGERGLQEEVLKEGEWNLNPWFVKVEQVPVTKIQQEEVGVVISSVGKKYNRHDDDSSSSEYQLVDPGYKGVENKPLTANTYPINTRVKEVKRVPTTQIILNWSDDKKNRFNYDYELKKMKLISLDGYEISVQFTQIIRIAPENAPKMIFRIGSDGEEDKKSYTDDKSGQTVVKYPAIRNLVSRELARVVSSYFRQAATGKTAIEFQEGRASCQEEAEIYINARLAENGVEGCGTVIDEVNLPKELDEHRQRLEKQKQEKKEAQAKIEAEKKLQELVKAQKDREEIILVGDAKIKSTVSQINAQTKAQNERLELETYQKELDIRAAQEKTISQIKLDDLRARIAALSPELYAQIETQRKWADALTQAKITLPQIMVTGGNNNGSGDSASNLLNLLQIEHLTGLASHLQLNQGTSTPLLSKPETKNSLPPNPEQKSLPANSAELKIPVVLVVDTSTSMSGERIDSLNAGIAAFKKEFEPSSKISQSVELAIVTSNSNGQGIQNFVNMDKFVLSPLKAEGETMMGKGINLALQEIENYQDSQKPWLFYIIGIPPTDNNWQKSAERAWESAKANKLNFFVVTVKGVEMINLTEITSSQTQSKSLNGFPELFRSIAENLKKSFQE
;
A
#
# COMPACT_ATOMS: atom_id res chain seq x y z
N MET A 1 -2.16 -62.67 -2.94
CA MET A 1 -2.28 -64.14 -3.10
C MET A 1 -2.57 -64.49 -4.54
N ILE A 2 -1.97 -65.54 -5.09
CA ILE A 2 -2.34 -66.10 -6.40
C ILE A 2 -2.79 -67.56 -6.19
N ALA A 3 -3.97 -67.92 -6.66
CA ALA A 3 -4.45 -69.30 -6.66
C ALA A 3 -4.00 -70.00 -7.95
N ASN A 4 -3.29 -71.12 -7.81
CA ASN A 4 -2.75 -71.92 -8.91
C ASN A 4 -3.83 -72.82 -9.54
N TYR A 5 -4.83 -73.21 -8.75
CA TYR A 5 -6.00 -73.99 -9.18
C TYR A 5 -7.31 -73.35 -8.70
N GLY A 6 -8.42 -73.79 -9.27
CA GLY A 6 -9.75 -73.24 -9.04
C GLY A 6 -10.58 -73.14 -10.32
N ALA A 7 -11.80 -72.63 -10.20
CA ALA A 7 -12.66 -72.25 -11.32
C ALA A 7 -11.99 -71.18 -12.20
N LEU A 8 -12.36 -71.14 -13.49
CA LEU A 8 -11.87 -70.10 -14.39
C LEU A 8 -12.51 -68.74 -14.05
N MET A 9 -11.70 -67.68 -14.06
CA MET A 9 -12.22 -66.32 -14.00
C MET A 9 -12.94 -65.97 -15.32
N PRO A 10 -14.11 -65.29 -15.28
CA PRO A 10 -14.70 -64.65 -16.44
C PRO A 10 -13.71 -63.73 -17.16
N VAL A 11 -13.83 -63.60 -18.49
CA VAL A 11 -12.88 -62.83 -19.32
C VAL A 11 -12.78 -61.36 -18.91
N GLU A 12 -13.85 -60.79 -18.36
CA GLU A 12 -13.92 -59.40 -17.89
C GLU A 12 -13.34 -59.21 -16.46
N GLN A 13 -13.04 -60.31 -15.74
CA GLN A 13 -12.65 -60.29 -14.34
C GLN A 13 -11.12 -60.48 -14.17
N ILE A 14 -10.44 -59.47 -13.65
CA ILE A 14 -8.98 -59.44 -13.50
C ILE A 14 -8.50 -60.08 -12.19
N LEU A 15 -9.32 -60.01 -11.13
CA LEU A 15 -9.03 -60.50 -9.78
C LEU A 15 -10.10 -61.49 -9.31
N GLY A 16 -9.68 -62.63 -8.75
CA GLY A 16 -10.56 -63.65 -8.19
C GLY A 16 -11.37 -63.15 -6.99
N LYS A 17 -12.63 -63.58 -6.90
CA LYS A 17 -13.59 -63.20 -5.84
C LYS A 17 -13.06 -63.56 -4.45
N VAL A 18 -13.46 -62.77 -3.46
CA VAL A 18 -13.22 -63.09 -2.05
C VAL A 18 -14.14 -64.22 -1.62
N ILE A 19 -13.56 -65.28 -1.06
CA ILE A 19 -14.27 -66.47 -0.56
C ILE A 19 -13.80 -66.75 0.86
N GLU A 20 -14.75 -67.10 1.73
CA GLU A 20 -14.47 -67.45 3.12
C GLU A 20 -13.80 -68.84 3.18
N CYS A 21 -12.49 -68.84 3.39
CA CYS A 21 -11.63 -70.03 3.39
C CYS A 21 -10.54 -69.96 4.48
N ASN A 22 -10.87 -69.29 5.60
CA ASN A 22 -9.97 -69.09 6.74
C ASN A 22 -8.59 -68.51 6.32
N ASP A 23 -8.60 -67.39 5.61
CA ASP A 23 -7.41 -66.74 5.04
C ASP A 23 -6.54 -67.69 4.19
N PHE A 24 -7.16 -68.42 3.26
CA PHE A 24 -6.53 -69.41 2.36
C PHE A 24 -5.85 -70.60 3.06
N GLN A 25 -6.11 -70.80 4.36
CA GLN A 25 -5.62 -71.98 5.09
C GLN A 25 -6.50 -73.21 4.85
N ASP A 26 -7.78 -73.01 4.52
CA ASP A 26 -8.68 -74.09 4.12
C ASP A 26 -8.78 -74.17 2.59
N ALA A 27 -7.92 -75.03 2.04
CA ALA A 27 -7.84 -75.34 0.61
C ALA A 27 -9.13 -75.98 0.06
N GLU A 28 -9.80 -76.81 0.86
CA GLU A 28 -11.00 -77.53 0.44
C GLU A 28 -12.21 -76.59 0.42
N ALA A 29 -12.39 -75.77 1.45
CA ALA A 29 -13.41 -74.72 1.49
C ALA A 29 -13.25 -73.71 0.33
N PHE A 30 -12.00 -73.32 -0.01
CA PHE A 30 -11.74 -72.45 -1.16
C PHE A 30 -12.26 -73.07 -2.47
N LEU A 31 -11.93 -74.33 -2.76
CA LEU A 31 -12.35 -75.00 -3.99
C LEU A 31 -13.85 -75.27 -4.03
N ASN A 32 -14.42 -75.80 -2.94
CA ASN A 32 -15.85 -76.15 -2.86
C ASN A 32 -16.77 -74.91 -2.90
N SER A 33 -16.31 -73.76 -2.40
CA SER A 33 -17.05 -72.50 -2.45
C SER A 33 -16.84 -71.69 -3.74
N GLY A 34 -16.27 -72.30 -4.79
CA GLY A 34 -16.12 -71.68 -6.11
C GLY A 34 -14.86 -70.85 -6.30
N GLY A 35 -13.79 -71.16 -5.57
CA GLY A 35 -12.47 -70.51 -5.62
C GLY A 35 -11.95 -70.35 -7.04
N GLN A 36 -11.60 -69.12 -7.43
CA GLN A 36 -11.19 -68.79 -8.80
C GLN A 36 -9.66 -68.80 -8.94
N ARG A 37 -9.14 -69.40 -10.02
CA ARG A 37 -7.71 -69.43 -10.34
C ARG A 37 -7.22 -68.05 -10.78
N GLY A 38 -6.10 -67.57 -10.24
CA GLY A 38 -5.46 -66.30 -10.62
C GLY A 38 -5.10 -65.39 -9.45
N LYS A 39 -4.77 -64.13 -9.73
CA LYS A 39 -4.55 -63.09 -8.72
C LYS A 39 -5.83 -62.88 -7.90
N GLN A 40 -5.77 -62.95 -6.58
CA GLN A 40 -6.95 -62.85 -5.70
C GLN A 40 -7.21 -61.41 -5.25
N LEU A 41 -8.48 -61.07 -5.04
CA LEU A 41 -8.90 -59.79 -4.45
C LEU A 41 -8.63 -59.72 -2.94
N ALA A 42 -8.75 -60.85 -2.24
CA ALA A 42 -8.38 -60.94 -0.82
C ALA A 42 -6.86 -60.89 -0.60
N ILE A 43 -6.46 -60.24 0.48
CA ILE A 43 -5.07 -60.10 0.94
C ILE A 43 -4.90 -60.77 2.30
N LEU A 44 -3.71 -61.34 2.52
CA LEU A 44 -3.28 -61.73 3.85
C LEU A 44 -2.79 -60.48 4.59
N ARG A 45 -3.20 -60.32 5.86
CA ARG A 45 -2.70 -59.26 6.73
C ARG A 45 -1.39 -59.73 7.41
N ALA A 46 -0.78 -58.89 8.25
CA ALA A 46 0.37 -59.33 9.04
C ALA A 46 -0.03 -60.45 10.01
N GLY A 47 0.57 -61.64 9.86
CA GLY A 47 0.19 -62.83 10.62
C GLY A 47 1.06 -64.05 10.31
N LYS A 48 0.75 -65.18 10.96
CA LYS A 48 1.35 -66.50 10.67
C LYS A 48 0.25 -67.41 10.14
N TYR A 49 0.39 -67.86 8.90
CA TYR A 49 -0.62 -68.65 8.19
C TYR A 49 -0.05 -70.00 7.77
N LYS A 50 -0.89 -71.05 7.80
CA LYS A 50 -0.57 -72.37 7.26
C LYS A 50 -1.17 -72.50 5.85
N ILE A 51 -0.41 -72.09 4.84
CA ILE A 51 -0.86 -72.07 3.44
C ILE A 51 -0.31 -73.30 2.69
N ASN A 52 -1.17 -73.96 1.91
CA ASN A 52 -0.72 -74.95 0.92
C ASN A 52 -0.09 -74.23 -0.28
N THR A 53 1.24 -74.32 -0.42
CA THR A 53 2.01 -73.63 -1.46
C THR A 53 1.84 -74.22 -2.87
N ASP A 54 1.39 -75.46 -2.98
CA ASP A 54 1.09 -76.07 -4.29
C ASP A 54 -0.21 -75.47 -4.87
N LEU A 55 -1.20 -75.23 -4.00
CA LEU A 55 -2.47 -74.60 -4.37
C LEU A 55 -2.37 -73.07 -4.48
N PHE A 56 -1.58 -72.41 -3.62
CA PHE A 56 -1.49 -70.96 -3.55
C PHE A 56 -0.05 -70.43 -3.55
N THR A 57 0.23 -69.53 -4.48
CA THR A 57 1.47 -68.75 -4.48
C THR A 57 1.31 -67.51 -3.59
N VAL A 58 2.08 -67.45 -2.50
CA VAL A 58 2.16 -66.30 -1.59
C VAL A 58 3.23 -65.34 -2.10
N ILE A 59 2.86 -64.08 -2.32
CA ILE A 59 3.81 -63.02 -2.68
C ILE A 59 4.01 -62.14 -1.44
N THR A 60 5.28 -62.00 -1.03
CA THR A 60 5.75 -61.24 0.11
C THR A 60 6.78 -60.20 -0.36
N THR A 61 7.30 -59.36 0.53
CA THR A 61 8.39 -58.43 0.22
C THR A 61 9.66 -59.11 -0.28
N ASP A 62 9.84 -60.39 0.05
CA ASP A 62 11.11 -61.09 -0.08
C ASP A 62 11.22 -61.79 -1.44
N ASN A 63 10.08 -62.25 -2.00
CA ASN A 63 9.99 -62.86 -3.34
C ASN A 63 9.31 -61.96 -4.39
N SER A 64 9.02 -60.68 -4.08
CA SER A 64 8.26 -59.80 -4.97
C SER A 64 8.92 -59.60 -6.35
N HIS A 65 10.26 -59.59 -6.38
CA HIS A 65 11.06 -59.45 -7.60
C HIS A 65 10.81 -60.56 -8.63
N GLU A 66 10.60 -61.80 -8.16
CA GLU A 66 10.30 -62.96 -9.01
C GLU A 66 8.95 -62.82 -9.72
N HIS A 67 8.02 -62.11 -9.08
CA HIS A 67 6.66 -61.87 -9.57
C HIS A 67 6.46 -60.49 -10.23
N LYS A 68 7.53 -59.74 -10.47
CA LYS A 68 7.53 -58.38 -11.05
C LYS A 68 6.75 -57.34 -10.22
N GLU A 69 6.63 -57.56 -8.92
CA GLU A 69 5.98 -56.64 -7.99
C GLU A 69 7.03 -55.85 -7.19
N HIS A 70 6.80 -54.55 -6.97
CA HIS A 70 7.73 -53.71 -6.22
C HIS A 70 7.57 -53.94 -4.70
N PRO A 71 8.64 -54.18 -3.92
CA PRO A 71 8.51 -54.53 -2.49
C PRO A 71 7.74 -53.51 -1.64
N GLN A 72 7.76 -52.23 -2.03
CA GLN A 72 7.01 -51.18 -1.31
C GLN A 72 5.48 -51.32 -1.49
N ASN A 73 5.01 -51.86 -2.62
CA ASN A 73 3.58 -52.01 -2.91
C ASN A 73 2.92 -53.13 -2.07
N LEU A 74 3.74 -54.01 -1.46
CA LEU A 74 3.29 -55.12 -0.63
C LEU A 74 3.34 -54.78 0.88
N LYS A 75 3.77 -53.57 1.24
CA LYS A 75 3.71 -53.05 2.61
C LYS A 75 2.37 -52.35 2.83
N VAL A 76 1.98 -52.21 4.10
CA VAL A 76 0.80 -51.43 4.50
C VAL A 76 0.93 -50.00 3.94
N CYS A 77 -0.12 -49.51 3.28
CA CYS A 77 -0.10 -48.21 2.62
C CYS A 77 -0.21 -47.11 3.68
N LYS A 78 0.90 -46.44 3.97
CA LYS A 78 0.97 -45.35 4.95
C LYS A 78 0.82 -43.99 4.25
N ILE A 79 -0.18 -43.22 4.66
CA ILE A 79 -0.39 -41.83 4.24
C ILE A 79 0.24 -40.91 5.28
N ASP A 80 1.15 -40.03 4.86
CA ASP A 80 1.84 -39.10 5.75
C ASP A 80 0.90 -38.03 6.33
N LYS A 81 1.27 -37.48 7.50
CA LYS A 81 0.50 -36.54 8.35
C LYS A 81 0.07 -35.20 7.68
N ASP A 82 0.50 -34.94 6.46
CA ASP A 82 0.15 -33.75 5.67
C ASP A 82 -0.27 -34.08 4.23
N LYS A 83 -0.63 -35.34 3.98
CA LYS A 83 -0.99 -35.86 2.65
C LYS A 83 -2.35 -36.55 2.68
N ILE A 84 -2.89 -36.73 1.49
CA ILE A 84 -4.04 -37.57 1.19
C ILE A 84 -3.64 -38.64 0.17
N GLY A 85 -4.24 -39.81 0.26
CA GLY A 85 -4.13 -40.84 -0.78
C GLY A 85 -5.23 -40.69 -1.81
N ILE A 86 -4.88 -40.28 -3.02
CA ILE A 86 -5.78 -40.30 -4.18
C ILE A 86 -5.82 -41.72 -4.73
N VAL A 87 -7.03 -42.27 -4.83
CA VAL A 87 -7.26 -43.69 -5.12
C VAL A 87 -7.59 -43.88 -6.61
N THR A 88 -6.97 -44.88 -7.22
CA THR A 88 -7.31 -45.37 -8.57
C THR A 88 -7.56 -46.88 -8.52
N THR A 89 -8.77 -47.31 -8.84
CA THR A 89 -9.19 -48.72 -8.87
C THR A 89 -8.92 -49.36 -10.24
N MET A 90 -8.37 -50.56 -10.23
CA MET A 90 -8.03 -51.33 -11.44
C MET A 90 -9.17 -52.28 -11.88
N THR A 91 -10.16 -52.52 -11.02
CA THR A 91 -11.32 -53.40 -11.26
C THR A 91 -12.59 -52.71 -10.75
N GLY A 92 -13.71 -52.89 -11.46
CA GLY A 92 -14.97 -52.19 -11.21
C GLY A 92 -15.78 -52.03 -12.51
N LYS A 93 -16.96 -51.42 -12.41
CA LYS A 93 -17.77 -51.03 -13.59
C LYS A 93 -17.05 -49.95 -14.40
N THR A 94 -17.26 -49.89 -15.71
CA THR A 94 -16.71 -48.80 -16.53
C THR A 94 -17.32 -47.45 -16.11
N LEU A 95 -16.50 -46.40 -15.99
CA LEU A 95 -16.98 -45.05 -15.72
C LEU A 95 -18.00 -44.59 -16.77
N PRO A 96 -19.00 -43.77 -16.38
CA PRO A 96 -19.87 -43.07 -17.32
C PRO A 96 -19.06 -42.19 -18.28
N LYS A 97 -19.53 -42.05 -19.53
CA LYS A 97 -18.80 -41.40 -20.63
C LYS A 97 -18.39 -39.93 -20.39
N ASP A 98 -19.05 -39.25 -19.46
CA ASP A 98 -18.86 -37.82 -19.15
C ASP A 98 -18.18 -37.56 -17.79
N GLU A 99 -17.83 -38.62 -17.05
CA GLU A 99 -17.21 -38.55 -15.72
C GLU A 99 -15.73 -38.93 -15.77
N ILE A 100 -14.91 -38.26 -14.96
CA ILE A 100 -13.45 -38.50 -14.88
C ILE A 100 -13.05 -39.34 -13.65
N ALA A 101 -13.96 -39.53 -12.70
CA ALA A 101 -13.75 -40.36 -11.53
C ALA A 101 -15.02 -41.13 -11.14
N GLY A 102 -14.83 -42.21 -10.39
CA GLY A 102 -15.90 -43.00 -9.80
C GLY A 102 -16.46 -42.35 -8.53
N ARG A 103 -17.76 -42.50 -8.34
CA ARG A 103 -18.51 -41.88 -7.23
C ARG A 103 -18.06 -42.41 -5.86
N GLU A 104 -18.24 -41.59 -4.82
CA GLU A 104 -18.09 -42.00 -3.42
C GLU A 104 -19.14 -43.07 -3.05
N ILE A 105 -18.71 -44.14 -2.38
CA ILE A 105 -19.54 -45.30 -2.02
C ILE A 105 -19.26 -45.71 -0.58
N GLU A 106 -20.21 -45.54 0.33
CA GLU A 106 -20.02 -45.91 1.74
C GLU A 106 -20.03 -47.44 1.97
N GLY A 107 -19.45 -47.88 3.09
CA GLY A 107 -19.58 -49.28 3.59
C GLY A 107 -18.51 -50.28 3.13
N HIS A 108 -17.59 -49.88 2.23
CA HIS A 108 -16.50 -50.74 1.74
C HIS A 108 -15.15 -50.56 2.47
N ASN A 109 -15.16 -49.81 3.59
CA ASN A 109 -14.05 -49.63 4.53
C ASN A 109 -12.75 -49.07 3.89
N ASN A 110 -12.86 -47.94 3.18
CA ASN A 110 -11.74 -47.20 2.58
C ASN A 110 -10.86 -48.13 1.71
N TYR A 111 -11.51 -48.81 0.75
CA TYR A 111 -10.91 -49.75 -0.20
C TYR A 111 -10.23 -51.00 0.37
N GLN A 112 -10.31 -51.25 1.68
CA GLN A 112 -9.79 -52.49 2.29
C GLN A 112 -10.68 -53.70 1.99
N ASP A 113 -12.01 -53.53 1.93
CA ASP A 113 -12.96 -54.60 1.62
C ASP A 113 -13.33 -54.54 0.12
N GLY A 114 -12.37 -54.83 -0.76
CA GLY A 114 -12.54 -54.69 -2.22
C GLY A 114 -13.75 -55.45 -2.80
N GLN A 115 -14.15 -56.58 -2.22
CA GLN A 115 -15.36 -57.31 -2.65
C GLN A 115 -16.63 -56.46 -2.42
N LYS A 116 -16.78 -55.85 -1.25
CA LYS A 116 -17.93 -54.97 -0.94
C LYS A 116 -17.97 -53.77 -1.87
N PHE A 117 -16.82 -53.19 -2.22
CA PHE A 117 -16.77 -52.09 -3.19
C PHE A 117 -17.33 -52.52 -4.56
N LEU A 118 -16.95 -53.70 -5.05
CA LEU A 118 -17.45 -54.24 -6.31
C LEU A 118 -18.95 -54.60 -6.24
N ASP A 119 -19.40 -55.20 -5.14
CA ASP A 119 -20.79 -55.62 -4.92
C ASP A 119 -21.74 -54.41 -4.81
N LEU A 120 -21.29 -53.32 -4.15
CA LEU A 120 -21.96 -52.02 -4.12
C LEU A 120 -21.93 -51.29 -5.47
N GLY A 121 -21.24 -51.84 -6.46
CA GLY A 121 -21.25 -51.38 -7.84
C GLY A 121 -20.16 -50.38 -8.19
N GLY A 122 -19.05 -50.38 -7.45
CA GLY A 122 -17.94 -49.46 -7.63
C GLY A 122 -17.31 -49.44 -9.02
N GLU A 123 -16.83 -48.25 -9.40
CA GLU A 123 -16.40 -47.90 -10.74
C GLU A 123 -14.87 -48.01 -10.88
N ARG A 124 -14.37 -48.40 -12.05
CA ARG A 124 -12.95 -48.68 -12.36
C ARG A 124 -12.26 -47.44 -12.91
N GLY A 125 -11.50 -46.75 -12.08
CA GLY A 125 -10.68 -45.61 -12.47
C GLY A 125 -10.25 -44.79 -11.27
N LEU A 126 -9.89 -43.52 -11.52
CA LEU A 126 -9.75 -42.53 -10.45
C LEU A 126 -11.03 -42.48 -9.62
N GLN A 127 -10.94 -42.27 -8.32
CA GLN A 127 -12.10 -42.19 -7.40
C GLN A 127 -12.26 -40.78 -6.84
N GLU A 128 -13.48 -40.34 -6.55
CA GLU A 128 -13.72 -39.06 -5.87
C GLU A 128 -13.25 -39.10 -4.40
N GLU A 129 -13.48 -40.22 -3.70
CA GLU A 129 -13.10 -40.46 -2.31
C GLU A 129 -11.58 -40.48 -2.12
N VAL A 130 -11.10 -39.98 -0.96
CA VAL A 130 -9.68 -39.89 -0.62
C VAL A 130 -9.35 -40.57 0.69
N LEU A 131 -8.21 -41.26 0.72
CA LEU A 131 -7.66 -41.82 1.94
C LEU A 131 -7.05 -40.70 2.79
N LYS A 132 -7.49 -40.63 4.04
CA LYS A 132 -6.95 -39.72 5.07
C LYS A 132 -5.62 -40.25 5.61
N GLU A 133 -4.93 -39.45 6.42
CA GLU A 133 -3.75 -39.89 7.16
C GLU A 133 -4.01 -41.20 7.93
N GLY A 134 -3.06 -42.13 7.90
CA GLY A 134 -3.26 -43.46 8.48
C GLY A 134 -2.50 -44.57 7.76
N GLU A 135 -2.78 -45.80 8.17
CA GLU A 135 -2.15 -47.02 7.65
C GLU A 135 -3.25 -47.98 7.14
N TRP A 136 -3.23 -48.24 5.83
CA TRP A 136 -4.32 -48.90 5.11
C TRP A 136 -3.87 -50.24 4.50
N ASN A 137 -4.62 -51.31 4.77
CA ASN A 137 -4.35 -52.64 4.20
C ASN A 137 -5.01 -52.76 2.82
N LEU A 138 -4.30 -52.32 1.79
CA LEU A 138 -4.82 -52.25 0.42
C LEU A 138 -4.20 -53.34 -0.46
N ASN A 139 -4.98 -53.86 -1.41
CA ASN A 139 -4.49 -54.80 -2.41
C ASN A 139 -3.87 -54.02 -3.60
N PRO A 140 -2.55 -54.12 -3.86
CA PRO A 140 -1.86 -53.32 -4.88
C PRO A 140 -2.29 -53.64 -6.32
N TRP A 141 -2.99 -54.76 -6.55
CA TRP A 141 -3.57 -55.08 -7.87
C TRP A 141 -4.98 -54.54 -8.04
N PHE A 142 -5.66 -54.23 -6.95
CA PHE A 142 -7.00 -53.65 -6.96
C PHE A 142 -6.95 -52.13 -6.92
N VAL A 143 -6.07 -51.56 -6.09
CA VAL A 143 -5.98 -50.13 -5.80
C VAL A 143 -4.54 -49.66 -5.93
N LYS A 144 -4.35 -48.58 -6.69
CA LYS A 144 -3.15 -47.77 -6.69
C LYS A 144 -3.43 -46.47 -5.92
N VAL A 145 -2.53 -46.09 -5.03
CA VAL A 145 -2.63 -44.84 -4.26
C VAL A 145 -1.51 -43.88 -4.67
N GLU A 146 -1.87 -42.66 -5.02
CA GLU A 146 -0.95 -41.53 -5.19
C GLU A 146 -1.04 -40.61 -3.97
N GLN A 147 0.09 -40.27 -3.35
CA GLN A 147 0.07 -39.36 -2.20
C GLN A 147 0.26 -37.90 -2.64
N VAL A 148 -0.71 -37.06 -2.34
CA VAL A 148 -0.72 -35.63 -2.69
C VAL A 148 -0.82 -34.79 -1.42
N PRO A 149 -0.17 -33.60 -1.32
CA PRO A 149 -0.33 -32.72 -0.17
C PRO A 149 -1.78 -32.31 0.07
N VAL A 150 -2.18 -32.24 1.33
CA VAL A 150 -3.53 -31.81 1.73
C VAL A 150 -3.77 -30.33 1.40
N THR A 151 -4.99 -29.96 0.99
CA THR A 151 -5.32 -28.57 0.64
C THR A 151 -5.50 -27.72 1.89
N LYS A 152 -4.47 -26.95 2.24
CA LYS A 152 -4.49 -25.99 3.36
C LYS A 152 -4.87 -24.59 2.88
N ILE A 153 -5.97 -24.03 3.37
CA ILE A 153 -6.35 -22.61 3.19
C ILE A 153 -5.88 -21.83 4.42
N GLN A 154 -5.14 -20.74 4.22
CA GLN A 154 -4.61 -19.92 5.31
C GLN A 154 -5.68 -18.97 5.87
N GLN A 155 -5.43 -18.41 7.05
CA GLN A 155 -6.21 -17.28 7.54
C GLN A 155 -6.09 -16.11 6.56
N GLU A 156 -7.16 -15.33 6.40
CA GLU A 156 -7.30 -14.26 5.40
C GLU A 156 -7.35 -14.72 3.92
N GLU A 157 -7.12 -16.00 3.61
CA GLU A 157 -7.48 -16.64 2.34
C GLU A 157 -8.89 -17.27 2.41
N VAL A 158 -9.55 -17.41 1.25
CA VAL A 158 -10.64 -18.37 1.03
C VAL A 158 -10.37 -19.24 -0.20
N GLY A 159 -10.83 -20.49 -0.17
CA GLY A 159 -10.71 -21.43 -1.28
C GLY A 159 -12.02 -21.58 -2.05
N VAL A 160 -12.03 -21.23 -3.33
CA VAL A 160 -13.13 -21.51 -4.25
C VAL A 160 -12.87 -22.86 -4.92
N VAL A 161 -13.84 -23.78 -4.82
CA VAL A 161 -13.74 -25.12 -5.41
C VAL A 161 -14.36 -25.13 -6.80
N ILE A 162 -13.65 -25.71 -7.75
CA ILE A 162 -14.11 -25.97 -9.13
C ILE A 162 -14.14 -27.50 -9.29
N SER A 163 -15.33 -28.08 -9.33
CA SER A 163 -15.52 -29.53 -9.45
C SER A 163 -15.72 -29.95 -10.90
N SER A 164 -14.85 -30.83 -11.38
CA SER A 164 -14.98 -31.47 -12.71
C SER A 164 -15.90 -32.71 -12.70
N VAL A 165 -16.32 -33.13 -11.51
CA VAL A 165 -17.14 -34.32 -11.20
C VAL A 165 -18.42 -33.94 -10.46
N GLY A 166 -19.37 -34.86 -10.42
CA GLY A 166 -20.63 -34.70 -9.71
C GLY A 166 -21.81 -34.47 -10.65
N LYS A 167 -23.01 -34.32 -10.08
CA LYS A 167 -24.25 -34.24 -10.85
C LYS A 167 -24.20 -33.07 -11.84
N LYS A 168 -24.67 -33.29 -13.07
CA LYS A 168 -24.98 -32.18 -13.99
C LYS A 168 -26.12 -31.35 -13.39
N TYR A 169 -25.92 -30.04 -13.32
CA TYR A 169 -26.91 -29.11 -12.80
C TYR A 169 -27.99 -28.85 -13.85
N ASN A 170 -29.07 -29.64 -13.81
CA ASN A 170 -30.24 -29.42 -14.66
C ASN A 170 -31.15 -28.36 -14.00
N ARG A 171 -31.26 -27.18 -14.61
CA ARG A 171 -32.15 -26.12 -14.15
C ARG A 171 -33.59 -26.40 -14.62
N HIS A 172 -34.58 -26.14 -13.77
CA HIS A 172 -36.00 -26.11 -14.18
C HIS A 172 -36.26 -24.90 -15.10
N ASP A 173 -37.16 -25.04 -16.07
CA ASP A 173 -37.28 -24.26 -17.32
C ASP A 173 -37.67 -22.75 -17.23
N ASP A 174 -37.51 -22.08 -16.09
CA ASP A 174 -38.24 -20.83 -15.78
C ASP A 174 -37.37 -19.55 -15.67
N ASP A 175 -36.19 -19.49 -16.32
CA ASP A 175 -35.39 -18.26 -16.37
C ASP A 175 -34.54 -18.14 -17.65
N SER A 176 -34.81 -17.12 -18.46
CA SER A 176 -34.40 -16.99 -19.86
C SER A 176 -33.08 -16.21 -20.07
N SER A 177 -32.12 -16.37 -19.15
CA SER A 177 -30.77 -15.79 -19.28
C SER A 177 -29.72 -16.85 -19.65
N SER A 178 -29.27 -16.82 -20.91
CA SER A 178 -28.28 -17.77 -21.43
C SER A 178 -26.88 -17.51 -20.85
N SER A 179 -26.52 -18.29 -19.83
CA SER A 179 -25.12 -18.57 -19.49
C SER A 179 -24.99 -20.04 -19.08
N GLU A 180 -24.21 -20.82 -19.83
CA GLU A 180 -24.02 -22.27 -19.73
C GLU A 180 -23.39 -22.75 -18.40
N TYR A 181 -23.04 -21.81 -17.53
CA TYR A 181 -22.38 -22.04 -16.25
C TYR A 181 -23.03 -21.14 -15.19
N GLN A 182 -23.32 -21.70 -14.01
CA GLN A 182 -23.88 -21.01 -12.85
C GLN A 182 -23.13 -21.49 -11.59
N LEU A 183 -23.15 -20.72 -10.50
CA LEU A 183 -22.66 -21.21 -9.20
C LEU A 183 -23.55 -22.38 -8.74
N VAL A 184 -22.94 -23.50 -8.39
CA VAL A 184 -23.66 -24.75 -8.03
C VAL A 184 -23.47 -25.11 -6.56
N ASP A 185 -24.38 -25.90 -6.00
CA ASP A 185 -24.17 -26.48 -4.66
C ASP A 185 -23.06 -27.55 -4.67
N PRO A 186 -22.43 -27.85 -3.52
CA PRO A 186 -21.43 -28.92 -3.42
C PRO A 186 -21.96 -30.27 -3.91
N GLY A 187 -21.16 -30.97 -4.73
CA GLY A 187 -21.53 -32.26 -5.34
C GLY A 187 -22.14 -32.16 -6.75
N TYR A 188 -22.24 -30.95 -7.30
CA TYR A 188 -22.52 -30.69 -8.71
C TYR A 188 -21.24 -30.30 -9.47
N LYS A 189 -21.22 -30.54 -10.78
CA LYS A 189 -20.13 -30.14 -11.67
C LYS A 189 -20.19 -28.63 -11.94
N GLY A 190 -19.11 -27.90 -11.67
CA GLY A 190 -19.04 -26.44 -11.81
C GLY A 190 -18.27 -25.75 -10.67
N VAL A 191 -18.46 -24.43 -10.55
CA VAL A 191 -17.89 -23.63 -9.44
C VAL A 191 -18.82 -23.72 -8.24
N GLU A 192 -18.34 -24.27 -7.13
CA GLU A 192 -19.13 -24.43 -5.90
C GLU A 192 -19.46 -23.05 -5.28
N ASN A 193 -20.72 -22.82 -4.94
CA ASN A 193 -21.24 -21.57 -4.38
C ASN A 193 -20.74 -21.28 -2.96
N LYS A 194 -20.27 -22.30 -2.25
CA LYS A 194 -19.84 -22.24 -0.86
C LYS A 194 -18.31 -22.22 -0.79
N PRO A 195 -17.67 -21.10 -0.37
CA PRO A 195 -16.23 -21.03 -0.23
C PRO A 195 -15.74 -21.90 0.94
N LEU A 196 -14.53 -22.42 0.80
CA LEU A 196 -13.75 -23.01 1.88
C LEU A 196 -13.12 -21.91 2.72
N THR A 197 -13.30 -21.99 4.04
CA THR A 197 -12.69 -21.08 5.02
C THR A 197 -11.27 -21.53 5.38
N ALA A 198 -10.61 -20.83 6.30
CA ALA A 198 -9.27 -21.18 6.77
C ALA A 198 -9.26 -22.52 7.53
N ASN A 199 -8.96 -23.61 6.84
CA ASN A 199 -8.80 -24.95 7.41
C ASN A 199 -7.98 -25.86 6.47
N THR A 200 -7.73 -27.10 6.90
CA THR A 200 -7.10 -28.17 6.13
C THR A 200 -8.18 -29.10 5.57
N TYR A 201 -8.25 -29.25 4.25
CA TYR A 201 -9.28 -30.03 3.56
C TYR A 201 -8.67 -31.19 2.75
N PRO A 202 -9.13 -32.44 2.98
CA PRO A 202 -8.75 -33.58 2.17
C PRO A 202 -9.54 -33.57 0.84
N ILE A 203 -9.04 -32.86 -0.16
CA ILE A 203 -9.69 -32.68 -1.47
C ILE A 203 -8.86 -33.37 -2.55
N ASN A 204 -9.49 -34.23 -3.34
CA ASN A 204 -8.86 -34.85 -4.50
C ASN A 204 -8.56 -33.80 -5.58
N THR A 205 -7.29 -33.40 -5.69
CA THR A 205 -6.80 -32.39 -6.64
C THR A 205 -6.83 -32.83 -8.11
N ARG A 206 -7.08 -34.12 -8.38
CA ARG A 206 -7.23 -34.65 -9.75
C ARG A 206 -8.65 -34.47 -10.31
N VAL A 207 -9.64 -34.22 -9.45
CA VAL A 207 -11.06 -34.03 -9.84
C VAL A 207 -11.65 -32.68 -9.44
N LYS A 208 -11.08 -32.04 -8.40
CA LYS A 208 -11.46 -30.71 -7.91
C LYS A 208 -10.25 -29.79 -7.89
N GLU A 209 -10.36 -28.62 -8.49
CA GLU A 209 -9.35 -27.56 -8.38
C GLU A 209 -9.76 -26.57 -7.29
N VAL A 210 -8.81 -26.06 -6.50
CA VAL A 210 -9.08 -25.09 -5.42
C VAL A 210 -8.33 -23.80 -5.68
N LYS A 211 -9.04 -22.77 -6.19
CA LYS A 211 -8.49 -21.43 -6.42
C LYS A 211 -8.55 -20.62 -5.14
N ARG A 212 -7.43 -20.02 -4.75
CA ARG A 212 -7.35 -19.21 -3.52
C ARG A 212 -7.55 -17.73 -3.83
N VAL A 213 -8.33 -17.06 -3.00
CA VAL A 213 -8.64 -15.65 -3.11
C VAL A 213 -8.36 -14.97 -1.75
N PRO A 214 -7.59 -13.87 -1.72
CA PRO A 214 -7.38 -13.10 -0.49
C PRO A 214 -8.64 -12.29 -0.14
N THR A 215 -8.94 -12.22 1.15
CA THR A 215 -10.07 -11.45 1.72
C THR A 215 -9.63 -10.14 2.39
N THR A 216 -8.33 -9.87 2.35
CA THR A 216 -7.70 -8.61 2.77
C THR A 216 -8.06 -7.46 1.82
N GLN A 217 -7.88 -6.23 2.31
CA GLN A 217 -7.96 -5.05 1.43
C GLN A 217 -6.76 -5.03 0.48
N ILE A 218 -7.02 -4.69 -0.78
CA ILE A 218 -6.04 -4.59 -1.84
C ILE A 218 -6.04 -3.15 -2.33
N ILE A 219 -4.90 -2.49 -2.17
CA ILE A 219 -4.67 -1.11 -2.61
C ILE A 219 -4.03 -1.16 -4.00
N LEU A 220 -4.62 -0.42 -4.93
CA LEU A 220 -4.20 -0.33 -6.34
C LEU A 220 -3.97 1.15 -6.68
N ASN A 221 -2.83 1.48 -7.29
CA ASN A 221 -2.46 2.87 -7.61
C ASN A 221 -2.30 3.06 -9.14
N TRP A 222 -2.91 4.10 -9.69
CA TRP A 222 -2.75 4.56 -11.07
C TRP A 222 -1.74 5.71 -11.12
N SER A 223 -0.46 5.33 -11.19
CA SER A 223 0.68 6.25 -11.22
C SER A 223 1.78 5.71 -12.14
N ASP A 224 2.69 6.59 -12.56
CA ASP A 224 3.85 6.22 -13.38
C ASP A 224 5.08 5.79 -12.54
N ASP A 225 4.89 5.53 -11.24
CA ASP A 225 5.96 5.15 -10.32
C ASP A 225 6.60 3.80 -10.67
N LYS A 226 7.84 3.60 -10.21
CA LYS A 226 8.53 2.31 -10.34
C LYS A 226 7.85 1.24 -9.47
N LYS A 227 7.01 0.41 -10.09
CA LYS A 227 6.28 -0.71 -9.48
C LYS A 227 6.96 -2.05 -9.75
N ASN A 228 6.85 -2.99 -8.83
CA ASN A 228 7.35 -4.36 -9.01
C ASN A 228 6.45 -5.11 -10.03
N ARG A 229 7.07 -5.83 -10.99
CA ARG A 229 6.39 -6.63 -12.04
C ARG A 229 5.34 -7.62 -11.54
N PHE A 230 5.44 -8.04 -10.29
CA PHE A 230 4.54 -8.98 -9.64
C PHE A 230 3.36 -8.31 -8.92
N ASN A 231 3.39 -7.01 -8.67
CA ASN A 231 2.28 -6.33 -8.01
C ASN A 231 1.06 -6.23 -8.95
N TYR A 232 -0.14 -6.13 -8.37
CA TYR A 232 -1.38 -6.10 -9.14
C TYR A 232 -1.53 -4.82 -9.97
N ASP A 233 -0.91 -3.71 -9.52
CA ASP A 233 -0.96 -2.40 -10.15
C ASP A 233 0.17 -2.13 -11.15
N TYR A 234 1.00 -3.13 -11.46
CA TYR A 234 2.18 -2.96 -12.34
C TYR A 234 1.84 -2.40 -13.73
N GLU A 235 0.68 -2.76 -14.29
CA GLU A 235 0.20 -2.30 -15.59
C GLU A 235 -0.60 -0.98 -15.49
N LEU A 236 -0.90 -0.50 -14.27
CA LEU A 236 -1.72 0.68 -14.00
C LEU A 236 -0.86 1.94 -13.99
N LYS A 237 -1.04 2.77 -15.03
CA LYS A 237 -0.39 4.07 -15.22
C LYS A 237 -1.36 5.22 -14.95
N LYS A 238 -0.85 6.44 -14.83
CA LYS A 238 -1.73 7.63 -14.71
C LYS A 238 -2.63 7.75 -15.93
N MET A 239 -3.88 8.17 -15.74
CA MET A 239 -4.85 8.22 -16.82
C MET A 239 -4.84 9.57 -17.54
N LYS A 240 -4.69 9.52 -18.86
CA LYS A 240 -4.80 10.68 -19.77
C LYS A 240 -6.25 10.85 -20.21
N LEU A 241 -6.84 11.97 -19.86
CA LEU A 241 -8.23 12.35 -20.15
C LEU A 241 -8.24 13.62 -21.01
N ILE A 242 -9.31 13.82 -21.77
CA ILE A 242 -9.56 15.04 -22.53
C ILE A 242 -10.80 15.68 -21.91
N SER A 243 -10.70 16.96 -21.53
CA SER A 243 -11.81 17.72 -20.96
C SER A 243 -12.70 18.35 -22.03
N LEU A 244 -13.86 18.89 -21.62
CA LEU A 244 -14.80 19.58 -22.52
C LEU A 244 -14.16 20.74 -23.30
N ASP A 245 -13.21 21.44 -22.67
CA ASP A 245 -12.42 22.54 -23.24
C ASP A 245 -11.21 22.07 -24.10
N GLY A 246 -11.07 20.76 -24.33
CA GLY A 246 -10.11 20.18 -25.27
C GLY A 246 -8.69 19.97 -24.74
N TYR A 247 -8.44 20.23 -23.46
CA TYR A 247 -7.12 20.06 -22.85
C TYR A 247 -6.87 18.62 -22.38
N GLU A 248 -5.62 18.17 -22.46
CA GLU A 248 -5.20 16.88 -21.92
C GLU A 248 -4.88 17.00 -20.42
N ILE A 249 -5.57 16.22 -19.60
CA ILE A 249 -5.43 16.17 -18.13
C ILE A 249 -4.87 14.81 -17.74
N SER A 250 -3.89 14.76 -16.84
CA SER A 250 -3.40 13.50 -16.26
C SER A 250 -3.89 13.32 -14.83
N VAL A 251 -4.67 12.27 -14.58
CA VAL A 251 -5.22 11.94 -13.26
C VAL A 251 -4.48 10.74 -12.66
N GLN A 252 -4.03 10.91 -11.42
CA GLN A 252 -3.56 9.84 -10.54
C GLN A 252 -4.62 9.58 -9.47
N PHE A 253 -4.86 8.32 -9.14
CA PHE A 253 -5.82 7.92 -8.12
C PHE A 253 -5.48 6.55 -7.55
N THR A 254 -6.00 6.28 -6.37
CA THR A 254 -5.87 5.03 -5.63
C THR A 254 -7.24 4.40 -5.45
N GLN A 255 -7.39 3.13 -5.81
CA GLN A 255 -8.57 2.31 -5.54
C GLN A 255 -8.25 1.32 -4.44
N ILE A 256 -9.12 1.24 -3.44
CA ILE A 256 -9.12 0.15 -2.45
C ILE A 256 -10.27 -0.80 -2.81
N ILE A 257 -9.95 -2.08 -2.96
CA ILE A 257 -10.94 -3.16 -3.14
C ILE A 257 -10.79 -4.23 -2.06
N ARG A 258 -11.84 -5.01 -1.87
CA ARG A 258 -11.88 -6.21 -1.04
C ARG A 258 -12.77 -7.25 -1.71
N ILE A 259 -12.55 -8.52 -1.38
CA ILE A 259 -13.43 -9.61 -1.79
C ILE A 259 -13.90 -10.29 -0.51
N ALA A 260 -15.20 -10.18 -0.21
CA ALA A 260 -15.79 -10.92 0.89
C ALA A 260 -15.79 -12.44 0.59
N PRO A 261 -15.64 -13.30 1.63
CA PRO A 261 -15.64 -14.76 1.48
C PRO A 261 -16.74 -15.30 0.54
N GLU A 262 -17.98 -14.91 0.81
CA GLU A 262 -19.21 -15.28 0.11
C GLU A 262 -19.24 -14.84 -1.36
N ASN A 263 -18.51 -13.78 -1.71
CA ASN A 263 -18.44 -13.23 -3.06
C ASN A 263 -17.28 -13.83 -3.89
N ALA A 264 -16.31 -14.48 -3.26
CA ALA A 264 -15.15 -15.06 -3.96
C ALA A 264 -15.52 -16.09 -5.06
N PRO A 265 -16.50 -17.01 -4.88
CA PRO A 265 -16.94 -17.91 -5.95
C PRO A 265 -17.51 -17.15 -7.16
N LYS A 266 -18.32 -16.12 -6.91
CA LYS A 266 -18.90 -15.23 -7.94
C LYS A 266 -17.79 -14.51 -8.72
N MET A 267 -16.75 -14.04 -8.04
CA MET A 267 -15.60 -13.40 -8.67
C MET A 267 -14.80 -14.36 -9.55
N ILE A 268 -14.45 -15.55 -9.05
CA ILE A 268 -13.73 -16.57 -9.85
C ILE A 268 -14.54 -16.95 -11.09
N PHE A 269 -15.86 -17.11 -10.92
CA PHE A 269 -16.77 -17.44 -12.00
C PHE A 269 -16.86 -16.36 -13.09
N ARG A 270 -16.94 -15.07 -12.72
CA ARG A 270 -17.08 -13.95 -13.68
C ARG A 270 -15.79 -13.55 -14.38
N ILE A 271 -14.67 -13.52 -13.64
CA ILE A 271 -13.37 -13.02 -14.13
C ILE A 271 -12.59 -14.11 -14.86
N GLY A 272 -12.80 -15.37 -14.45
CA GLY A 272 -11.96 -16.50 -14.80
C GLY A 272 -10.67 -16.52 -13.97
N SER A 273 -10.17 -17.73 -13.74
CA SER A 273 -8.91 -18.00 -13.04
C SER A 273 -7.76 -18.35 -13.99
N ASP A 274 -7.96 -18.12 -15.28
CA ASP A 274 -7.06 -18.58 -16.35
C ASP A 274 -5.77 -17.76 -16.34
N GLY A 275 -4.75 -18.39 -15.78
CA GLY A 275 -3.36 -17.96 -15.82
C GLY A 275 -2.51 -19.16 -15.47
N GLU A 276 -1.65 -19.58 -16.39
CA GLU A 276 -0.57 -20.50 -16.05
C GLU A 276 0.36 -19.78 -15.07
N GLU A 277 0.33 -20.20 -13.81
CA GLU A 277 1.48 -20.40 -12.91
C GLU A 277 0.99 -20.53 -11.45
N ASP A 278 1.73 -21.33 -10.68
CA ASP A 278 1.63 -21.40 -9.23
C ASP A 278 1.78 -20.02 -8.56
N LYS A 279 1.40 -19.93 -7.28
CA LYS A 279 1.56 -18.76 -6.41
C LYS A 279 2.88 -18.02 -6.67
N LYS A 280 2.83 -16.84 -7.31
CA LYS A 280 4.01 -16.00 -7.49
C LYS A 280 4.29 -15.26 -6.19
N SER A 281 5.20 -15.81 -5.40
CA SER A 281 5.80 -15.13 -4.24
C SER A 281 7.03 -14.34 -4.66
N TYR A 282 7.14 -13.11 -4.19
CA TYR A 282 8.38 -12.33 -4.23
C TYR A 282 8.66 -11.76 -2.84
N THR A 283 9.92 -11.60 -2.50
CA THR A 283 10.32 -10.84 -1.31
C THR A 283 10.18 -9.35 -1.65
N ASP A 284 9.48 -8.59 -0.82
CA ASP A 284 9.46 -7.13 -0.94
C ASP A 284 10.78 -6.55 -0.40
N ASP A 285 11.53 -5.88 -1.28
CA ASP A 285 12.87 -5.34 -1.01
C ASP A 285 12.89 -4.30 0.12
N LYS A 286 11.73 -3.72 0.48
CA LYS A 286 11.59 -2.71 1.54
C LYS A 286 11.26 -3.29 2.92
N SER A 287 10.65 -4.47 2.99
CA SER A 287 10.18 -5.09 4.24
C SER A 287 10.80 -6.45 4.54
N GLY A 288 11.46 -7.08 3.57
CA GLY A 288 11.97 -8.44 3.68
C GLY A 288 10.87 -9.51 3.73
N GLN A 289 9.60 -9.13 3.58
CA GLN A 289 8.47 -10.05 3.71
C GLN A 289 8.15 -10.71 2.37
N THR A 290 7.91 -12.02 2.39
CA THR A 290 7.45 -12.77 1.21
C THR A 290 5.99 -12.47 0.92
N VAL A 291 5.72 -11.67 -0.12
CA VAL A 291 4.38 -11.30 -0.55
C VAL A 291 3.88 -12.30 -1.60
N VAL A 292 2.78 -12.99 -1.29
CA VAL A 292 2.09 -13.90 -2.22
C VAL A 292 1.08 -13.12 -3.06
N LYS A 293 1.13 -13.29 -4.39
CA LYS A 293 0.16 -12.70 -5.32
C LYS A 293 -0.65 -13.77 -6.04
N TYR A 294 -1.94 -13.52 -6.24
CA TYR A 294 -2.90 -14.47 -6.82
C TYR A 294 -3.25 -14.08 -8.26
N PRO A 295 -3.12 -14.97 -9.27
CA PRO A 295 -3.40 -14.65 -10.67
C PRO A 295 -4.81 -14.12 -10.92
N ALA A 296 -5.82 -14.65 -10.22
CA ALA A 296 -7.21 -14.22 -10.37
C ALA A 296 -7.42 -12.72 -10.04
N ILE A 297 -6.68 -12.18 -9.07
CA ILE A 297 -6.72 -10.74 -8.75
C ILE A 297 -6.06 -9.91 -9.87
N ARG A 298 -4.95 -10.38 -10.45
CA ARG A 298 -4.32 -9.69 -11.60
C ARG A 298 -5.28 -9.64 -12.79
N ASN A 299 -5.98 -10.75 -13.07
CA ASN A 299 -7.00 -10.81 -14.12
C ASN A 299 -8.19 -9.88 -13.83
N LEU A 300 -8.66 -9.81 -12.59
CA LEU A 300 -9.71 -8.86 -12.17
C LEU A 300 -9.28 -7.41 -12.44
N VAL A 301 -8.05 -7.06 -12.07
CA VAL A 301 -7.51 -5.70 -12.23
C VAL A 301 -7.36 -5.32 -13.71
N SER A 302 -6.76 -6.20 -14.53
CA SER A 302 -6.48 -5.89 -15.94
C SER A 302 -7.71 -5.99 -16.85
N ARG A 303 -8.61 -6.97 -16.64
CA ARG A 303 -9.76 -7.22 -17.53
C ARG A 303 -10.96 -6.34 -17.22
N GLU A 304 -11.29 -6.18 -15.94
CA GLU A 304 -12.51 -5.47 -15.51
C GLU A 304 -12.19 -4.12 -14.88
N LEU A 305 -11.41 -4.08 -13.80
CA LEU A 305 -11.30 -2.89 -12.97
C LEU A 305 -10.67 -1.71 -13.74
N ALA A 306 -9.56 -1.93 -14.45
CA ALA A 306 -8.96 -0.92 -15.31
C ALA A 306 -9.93 -0.38 -16.38
N ARG A 307 -10.83 -1.22 -16.93
CA ARG A 307 -11.84 -0.83 -17.93
C ARG A 307 -12.97 -0.01 -17.30
N VAL A 308 -13.54 -0.48 -16.18
CA VAL A 308 -14.64 0.17 -15.45
C VAL A 308 -14.23 1.58 -15.02
N VAL A 309 -13.05 1.71 -14.42
CA VAL A 309 -12.57 3.00 -13.92
C VAL A 309 -12.17 3.94 -15.06
N SER A 310 -11.56 3.42 -16.14
CA SER A 310 -11.32 4.20 -17.37
C SER A 310 -12.61 4.74 -17.98
N SER A 311 -13.68 3.94 -17.98
CA SER A 311 -14.99 4.34 -18.50
C SER A 311 -15.59 5.49 -17.69
N TYR A 312 -15.60 5.36 -16.36
CA TYR A 312 -16.12 6.40 -15.46
C TYR A 312 -15.39 7.73 -15.65
N PHE A 313 -14.05 7.75 -15.49
CA PHE A 313 -13.31 9.01 -15.54
C PHE A 313 -13.31 9.66 -16.93
N ARG A 314 -13.38 8.88 -18.02
CA ARG A 314 -13.56 9.42 -19.37
C ARG A 314 -14.93 10.10 -19.51
N GLN A 315 -16.00 9.50 -18.98
CA GLN A 315 -17.34 10.09 -18.98
C GLN A 315 -17.37 11.37 -18.11
N ALA A 316 -16.79 11.33 -16.91
CA ALA A 316 -16.73 12.47 -16.00
C ALA A 316 -15.93 13.66 -16.55
N ALA A 317 -14.81 13.40 -17.25
CA ALA A 317 -14.00 14.46 -17.89
C ALA A 317 -14.67 15.08 -19.12
N THR A 318 -15.42 14.28 -19.90
CA THR A 318 -16.11 14.79 -21.11
C THR A 318 -17.17 15.86 -20.76
N GLY A 319 -17.76 15.78 -19.57
CA GLY A 319 -18.85 16.67 -19.13
C GLY A 319 -18.43 17.92 -18.34
N LYS A 320 -17.14 18.11 -18.02
CA LYS A 320 -16.64 19.18 -17.14
C LYS A 320 -15.44 19.88 -17.81
N THR A 321 -15.25 21.18 -17.59
CA THR A 321 -13.98 21.83 -18.00
C THR A 321 -12.83 21.38 -17.11
N ALA A 322 -11.59 21.59 -17.56
CA ALA A 322 -10.40 21.16 -16.84
C ALA A 322 -10.29 21.75 -15.41
N ILE A 323 -10.68 23.02 -15.24
CA ILE A 323 -10.67 23.71 -13.94
C ILE A 323 -11.81 23.21 -13.05
N GLU A 324 -13.02 23.06 -13.57
CA GLU A 324 -14.18 22.54 -12.82
C GLU A 324 -13.97 21.09 -12.36
N PHE A 325 -13.31 20.25 -13.16
CA PHE A 325 -12.95 18.89 -12.77
C PHE A 325 -11.99 18.87 -11.58
N GLN A 326 -11.07 19.84 -11.49
CA GLN A 326 -10.15 19.98 -10.35
C GLN A 326 -10.80 20.65 -9.12
N GLU A 327 -11.61 21.69 -9.30
CA GLU A 327 -12.37 22.30 -8.18
C GLU A 327 -13.40 21.30 -7.61
N GLY A 328 -14.02 20.48 -8.47
CA GLY A 328 -15.03 19.48 -8.11
C GLY A 328 -14.49 18.10 -7.70
N ARG A 329 -13.19 17.94 -7.41
CA ARG A 329 -12.56 16.63 -7.08
C ARG A 329 -13.34 15.81 -6.05
N ALA A 330 -13.84 16.42 -4.98
CA ALA A 330 -14.59 15.73 -3.93
C ALA A 330 -15.91 15.11 -4.45
N SER A 331 -16.71 15.89 -5.19
CA SER A 331 -17.94 15.38 -5.84
C SER A 331 -17.64 14.28 -6.84
N CYS A 332 -16.61 14.46 -7.67
CA CYS A 332 -16.14 13.43 -8.60
C CYS A 332 -15.70 12.14 -7.87
N GLN A 333 -15.16 12.23 -6.65
CA GLN A 333 -14.71 11.08 -5.88
C GLN A 333 -15.90 10.28 -5.30
N GLU A 334 -16.90 10.97 -4.74
CA GLU A 334 -18.15 10.33 -4.27
C GLU A 334 -18.94 9.69 -5.43
N GLU A 335 -19.08 10.41 -6.55
CA GLU A 335 -19.70 9.91 -7.79
C GLU A 335 -18.93 8.69 -8.35
N ALA A 336 -17.59 8.73 -8.34
CA ALA A 336 -16.75 7.63 -8.78
C ALA A 336 -16.95 6.40 -7.90
N GLU A 337 -16.92 6.56 -6.58
CA GLU A 337 -17.09 5.47 -5.63
C GLU A 337 -18.45 4.78 -5.81
N ILE A 338 -19.55 5.53 -5.93
CA ILE A 338 -20.88 4.95 -6.18
C ILE A 338 -20.90 4.15 -7.49
N TYR A 339 -20.37 4.71 -8.58
CA TYR A 339 -20.37 4.04 -9.89
C TYR A 339 -19.48 2.79 -9.92
N ILE A 340 -18.26 2.91 -9.40
CA ILE A 340 -17.27 1.82 -9.37
C ILE A 340 -17.77 0.70 -8.44
N ASN A 341 -18.28 1.02 -7.25
CA ASN A 341 -18.82 0.04 -6.31
C ASN A 341 -20.01 -0.72 -6.90
N ALA A 342 -20.95 -0.04 -7.54
CA ALA A 342 -22.09 -0.68 -8.20
C ALA A 342 -21.63 -1.67 -9.28
N ARG A 343 -20.65 -1.27 -10.11
CA ARG A 343 -20.14 -2.09 -11.21
C ARG A 343 -19.23 -3.25 -10.75
N LEU A 344 -18.48 -3.07 -9.66
CA LEU A 344 -17.67 -4.13 -9.04
C LEU A 344 -18.54 -5.17 -8.33
N ALA A 345 -19.65 -4.76 -7.69
CA ALA A 345 -20.56 -5.67 -7.00
C ALA A 345 -21.23 -6.69 -7.93
N GLU A 346 -21.49 -6.32 -9.20
CA GLU A 346 -21.94 -7.26 -10.24
C GLU A 346 -21.00 -8.46 -10.39
N ASN A 347 -19.70 -8.23 -10.26
CA ASN A 347 -18.63 -9.24 -10.37
C ASN A 347 -18.22 -9.86 -9.02
N GLY A 348 -18.86 -9.52 -7.90
CA GLY A 348 -18.52 -10.06 -6.58
C GLY A 348 -17.27 -9.42 -5.96
N VAL A 349 -17.02 -8.14 -6.24
CA VAL A 349 -15.92 -7.37 -5.66
C VAL A 349 -16.50 -6.16 -4.93
N GLU A 350 -15.98 -5.89 -3.75
CA GLU A 350 -16.34 -4.72 -2.95
C GLU A 350 -15.29 -3.63 -3.22
N GLY A 351 -15.72 -2.44 -3.65
CA GLY A 351 -14.85 -1.26 -3.52
C GLY A 351 -14.99 -0.69 -2.12
N CYS A 352 -13.87 -0.48 -1.44
CA CYS A 352 -13.84 0.09 -0.08
C CYS A 352 -13.53 1.59 -0.07
N GLY A 353 -13.31 2.19 -1.23
CA GLY A 353 -13.03 3.62 -1.39
C GLY A 353 -12.21 3.90 -2.65
N THR A 354 -12.51 5.01 -3.30
CA THR A 354 -11.74 5.58 -4.41
C THR A 354 -11.17 6.91 -3.94
N VAL A 355 -9.89 7.19 -4.17
CA VAL A 355 -9.23 8.44 -3.75
C VAL A 355 -8.52 9.08 -4.94
N ILE A 356 -8.82 10.33 -5.26
CA ILE A 356 -8.13 11.06 -6.34
C ILE A 356 -6.90 11.77 -5.74
N ASP A 357 -5.71 11.24 -6.02
CA ASP A 357 -4.46 11.69 -5.42
C ASP A 357 -3.97 13.00 -6.05
N GLU A 358 -3.86 13.06 -7.38
CA GLU A 358 -3.38 14.23 -8.10
C GLU A 358 -4.08 14.39 -9.46
N VAL A 359 -4.46 15.62 -9.80
CA VAL A 359 -4.92 15.98 -11.15
C VAL A 359 -3.94 17.03 -11.68
N ASN A 360 -3.14 16.64 -12.67
CA ASN A 360 -2.18 17.49 -13.36
C ASN A 360 -2.82 18.16 -14.57
N LEU A 361 -2.80 19.50 -14.58
CA LEU A 361 -3.21 20.34 -15.69
C LEU A 361 -2.01 20.67 -16.62
N PRO A 362 -2.25 21.07 -17.87
CA PRO A 362 -1.25 21.74 -18.69
C PRO A 362 -0.82 23.07 -18.07
N LYS A 363 0.48 23.40 -18.18
CA LYS A 363 1.08 24.61 -17.57
C LYS A 363 0.35 25.91 -17.91
N GLU A 364 -0.14 26.04 -19.14
CA GLU A 364 -0.88 27.22 -19.63
C GLU A 364 -2.19 27.44 -18.84
N LEU A 365 -2.90 26.37 -18.50
CA LEU A 365 -4.11 26.43 -17.68
C LEU A 365 -3.81 26.70 -16.21
N ASP A 366 -2.69 26.19 -15.67
CA ASP A 366 -2.28 26.49 -14.29
C ASP A 366 -1.87 27.96 -14.12
N GLU A 367 -1.18 28.56 -15.09
CA GLU A 367 -0.90 30.00 -15.08
C GLU A 367 -2.20 30.83 -15.20
N HIS A 368 -3.13 30.41 -16.05
CA HIS A 368 -4.44 31.05 -16.17
C HIS A 368 -5.30 30.91 -14.90
N ARG A 369 -5.28 29.73 -14.25
CA ARG A 369 -5.85 29.49 -12.92
C ARG A 369 -5.26 30.45 -11.90
N GLN A 370 -3.94 30.48 -11.74
CA GLN A 370 -3.29 31.31 -10.73
C GLN A 370 -3.65 32.79 -10.91
N ARG A 371 -3.79 33.24 -12.16
CA ARG A 371 -4.28 34.59 -12.48
C ARG A 371 -5.75 34.80 -12.10
N LEU A 372 -6.63 33.83 -12.37
CA LEU A 372 -8.05 33.88 -11.98
C LEU A 372 -8.27 33.80 -10.47
N GLU A 373 -7.55 32.92 -9.76
CA GLU A 373 -7.57 32.81 -8.30
C GLU A 373 -7.07 34.10 -7.66
N LYS A 374 -5.96 34.66 -8.16
CA LYS A 374 -5.48 35.99 -7.74
C LYS A 374 -6.53 37.09 -7.96
N GLN A 375 -7.20 37.13 -9.11
CA GLN A 375 -8.29 38.08 -9.36
C GLN A 375 -9.52 37.84 -8.46
N LYS A 376 -9.90 36.58 -8.18
CA LYS A 376 -10.97 36.23 -7.23
C LYS A 376 -10.61 36.73 -5.82
N GLN A 377 -9.34 36.56 -5.41
CA GLN A 377 -8.82 37.01 -4.12
C GLN A 377 -8.76 38.54 -4.03
N GLU A 378 -8.20 39.23 -5.03
CA GLU A 378 -8.19 40.70 -5.12
C GLU A 378 -9.62 41.28 -5.08
N LYS A 379 -10.59 40.64 -5.75
CA LYS A 379 -12.01 41.03 -5.68
C LYS A 379 -12.62 40.81 -4.29
N LYS A 380 -12.34 39.69 -3.63
CA LYS A 380 -12.79 39.45 -2.24
C LYS A 380 -12.18 40.47 -1.27
N GLU A 381 -10.90 40.76 -1.39
CA GLU A 381 -10.21 41.77 -0.56
C GLU A 381 -10.73 43.18 -0.83
N ALA A 382 -11.00 43.54 -2.09
CA ALA A 382 -11.63 44.81 -2.43
C ALA A 382 -13.06 44.90 -1.86
N GLN A 383 -13.87 43.85 -1.96
CA GLN A 383 -15.21 43.79 -1.37
C GLN A 383 -15.16 43.90 0.16
N ALA A 384 -14.26 43.16 0.82
CA ALA A 384 -14.06 43.24 2.27
C ALA A 384 -13.59 44.63 2.72
N LYS A 385 -12.71 45.29 1.96
CA LYS A 385 -12.30 46.69 2.20
C LYS A 385 -13.48 47.65 2.05
N ILE A 386 -14.29 47.53 1.00
CA ILE A 386 -15.49 48.36 0.78
C ILE A 386 -16.52 48.16 1.91
N GLU A 387 -16.71 46.92 2.37
CA GLU A 387 -17.63 46.62 3.48
C GLU A 387 -17.10 47.15 4.82
N ALA A 388 -15.80 47.01 5.09
CA ALA A 388 -15.15 47.57 6.27
C ALA A 388 -15.18 49.11 6.27
N GLU A 389 -14.95 49.75 5.12
CA GLU A 389 -15.03 51.21 4.97
C GLU A 389 -16.46 51.72 5.18
N LYS A 390 -17.48 51.03 4.67
CA LYS A 390 -18.89 51.34 4.97
C LYS A 390 -19.20 51.25 6.47
N LYS A 391 -18.77 50.17 7.13
CA LYS A 391 -18.94 50.01 8.59
C LYS A 391 -18.21 51.11 9.37
N LEU A 392 -17.02 51.52 8.92
CA LEU A 392 -16.27 52.62 9.53
C LEU A 392 -17.00 53.97 9.33
N GLN A 393 -17.52 54.25 8.13
CA GLN A 393 -18.30 55.46 7.86
C GLN A 393 -19.60 55.51 8.70
N GLU A 394 -20.27 54.37 8.88
CA GLU A 394 -21.46 54.25 9.73
C GLU A 394 -21.13 54.52 11.20
N LEU A 395 -20.03 53.96 11.72
CA LEU A 395 -19.54 54.25 13.08
C LEU A 395 -19.13 55.73 13.26
N VAL A 396 -18.44 56.33 12.29
CA VAL A 396 -18.06 57.75 12.32
C VAL A 396 -19.30 58.65 12.28
N LYS A 397 -20.33 58.28 11.52
CA LYS A 397 -21.61 59.00 11.52
C LYS A 397 -22.31 58.87 12.89
N ALA A 398 -22.41 57.67 13.44
CA ALA A 398 -23.00 57.44 14.76
C ALA A 398 -22.23 58.17 15.89
N GLN A 399 -20.91 58.35 15.76
CA GLN A 399 -20.13 59.18 16.67
C GLN A 399 -20.49 60.67 16.54
N LYS A 400 -20.57 61.21 15.31
CA LYS A 400 -20.99 62.61 15.09
C LYS A 400 -22.40 62.90 15.59
N ASP A 401 -23.36 62.02 15.28
CA ASP A 401 -24.75 62.13 15.73
C ASP A 401 -24.80 62.11 17.28
N ARG A 402 -23.93 61.32 17.95
CA ARG A 402 -23.80 61.28 19.41
C ARG A 402 -23.13 62.55 19.99
N GLU A 403 -22.10 63.10 19.34
CA GLU A 403 -21.48 64.37 19.73
C GLU A 403 -22.47 65.54 19.62
N GLU A 404 -23.27 65.59 18.55
CA GLU A 404 -24.30 66.62 18.35
C GLU A 404 -25.39 66.54 19.44
N ILE A 405 -25.84 65.34 19.79
CA ILE A 405 -26.78 65.12 20.91
C ILE A 405 -26.19 65.60 22.24
N ILE A 406 -24.90 65.36 22.51
CA ILE A 406 -24.22 65.85 23.72
C ILE A 406 -24.16 67.39 23.72
N LEU A 407 -23.78 68.01 22.61
CA LEU A 407 -23.67 69.47 22.48
C LEU A 407 -25.01 70.19 22.68
N VAL A 408 -26.09 69.65 22.11
CA VAL A 408 -27.47 70.15 22.31
C VAL A 408 -27.94 69.88 23.74
N GLY A 409 -27.58 68.74 24.32
CA GLY A 409 -27.82 68.39 25.72
C GLY A 409 -27.20 69.41 26.68
N ASP A 410 -25.89 69.67 26.56
CA ASP A 410 -25.14 70.62 27.38
C ASP A 410 -25.66 72.05 27.26
N ALA A 411 -26.02 72.49 26.05
CA ALA A 411 -26.63 73.81 25.85
C ALA A 411 -27.98 73.93 26.58
N LYS A 412 -28.80 72.87 26.54
CA LYS A 412 -30.12 72.81 27.21
C LYS A 412 -29.99 72.66 28.73
N ILE A 413 -28.99 71.95 29.22
CA ILE A 413 -28.66 71.89 30.65
C ILE A 413 -28.22 73.28 31.14
N LYS A 414 -27.29 73.94 30.44
CA LYS A 414 -26.83 75.29 30.81
C LYS A 414 -27.94 76.34 30.83
N SER A 415 -28.86 76.33 29.87
CA SER A 415 -30.00 77.26 29.89
C SER A 415 -30.98 76.97 31.03
N THR A 416 -31.27 75.70 31.30
CA THR A 416 -32.14 75.28 32.41
C THR A 416 -31.53 75.63 33.77
N VAL A 417 -30.23 75.36 33.97
CA VAL A 417 -29.49 75.75 35.21
C VAL A 417 -29.49 77.27 35.40
N SER A 418 -29.34 78.04 34.31
CA SER A 418 -29.37 79.51 34.38
C SER A 418 -30.77 80.04 34.78
N GLN A 419 -31.83 79.42 34.27
CA GLN A 419 -33.21 79.75 34.66
C GLN A 419 -33.52 79.37 36.11
N ILE A 420 -33.10 78.19 36.57
CA ILE A 420 -33.25 77.75 37.96
C ILE A 420 -32.52 78.71 38.90
N ASN A 421 -31.25 79.03 38.63
CA ASN A 421 -30.47 79.96 39.46
C ASN A 421 -31.11 81.36 39.52
N ALA A 422 -31.66 81.86 38.41
CA ALA A 422 -32.39 83.13 38.40
C ALA A 422 -33.69 83.07 39.24
N GLN A 423 -34.45 81.98 39.15
CA GLN A 423 -35.65 81.77 39.97
C GLN A 423 -35.32 81.64 41.47
N THR A 424 -34.30 80.86 41.84
CA THR A 424 -33.86 80.72 43.24
C THR A 424 -33.41 82.07 43.81
N LYS A 425 -32.66 82.87 43.04
CA LYS A 425 -32.26 84.21 43.47
C LYS A 425 -33.47 85.13 43.70
N ALA A 426 -34.38 85.19 42.73
CA ALA A 426 -35.60 85.99 42.85
C ALA A 426 -36.50 85.53 44.01
N GLN A 427 -36.55 84.23 44.31
CA GLN A 427 -37.31 83.67 45.42
C GLN A 427 -36.67 84.00 46.78
N ASN A 428 -35.34 83.96 46.89
CA ASN A 428 -34.62 84.39 48.09
C ASN A 428 -34.80 85.89 48.36
N GLU A 429 -34.63 86.74 47.35
CA GLU A 429 -34.88 88.19 47.46
C GLU A 429 -36.33 88.49 47.88
N ARG A 430 -37.30 87.69 47.42
CA ARG A 430 -38.70 87.78 47.86
C ARG A 430 -38.90 87.39 49.32
N LEU A 431 -38.28 86.30 49.75
CA LEU A 431 -38.31 85.84 51.15
C LEU A 431 -37.67 86.88 52.07
N GLU A 432 -36.52 87.45 51.69
CA GLU A 432 -35.86 88.53 52.42
C GLU A 432 -36.77 89.76 52.56
N LEU A 433 -37.40 90.21 51.48
CA LEU A 433 -38.37 91.33 51.53
C LEU A 433 -39.60 91.02 52.42
N GLU A 434 -40.13 89.79 52.37
CA GLU A 434 -41.25 89.39 53.23
C GLU A 434 -40.84 89.34 54.72
N THR A 435 -39.62 88.88 55.04
CA THR A 435 -39.10 88.93 56.40
C THR A 435 -38.88 90.37 56.89
N TYR A 436 -38.39 91.25 56.02
CA TYR A 436 -38.17 92.67 56.34
C TYR A 436 -39.49 93.43 56.56
N GLN A 437 -40.54 93.15 55.78
CA GLN A 437 -41.88 93.71 56.02
C GLN A 437 -42.44 93.27 57.38
N LYS A 438 -42.34 91.98 57.72
CA LYS A 438 -42.77 91.47 59.03
C LYS A 438 -41.98 92.12 60.18
N GLU A 439 -40.69 92.38 59.99
CA GLU A 439 -39.87 93.09 60.99
C GLU A 439 -40.28 94.57 61.14
N LEU A 440 -40.59 95.26 60.04
CA LEU A 440 -41.10 96.64 60.07
C LEU A 440 -42.45 96.74 60.80
N ASP A 441 -43.39 95.81 60.55
CA ASP A 441 -44.69 95.79 61.25
C ASP A 441 -44.51 95.56 62.76
N ILE A 442 -43.60 94.67 63.16
CA ILE A 442 -43.23 94.45 64.57
C ILE A 442 -42.63 95.74 65.18
N ARG A 443 -41.72 96.42 64.48
CA ARG A 443 -41.12 97.68 64.95
C ARG A 443 -42.15 98.81 65.06
N ALA A 444 -43.07 98.95 64.09
CA ALA A 444 -44.13 99.96 64.15
C ALA A 444 -45.10 99.74 65.32
N ALA A 445 -45.38 98.47 65.67
CA ALA A 445 -46.13 98.13 66.88
C ALA A 445 -45.35 98.51 68.16
N GLN A 446 -44.04 98.25 68.21
CA GLN A 446 -43.18 98.64 69.34
C GLN A 446 -43.06 100.16 69.50
N GLU A 447 -42.87 100.92 68.41
CA GLU A 447 -42.71 102.37 68.45
C GLU A 447 -43.94 103.11 68.98
N LYS A 448 -45.16 102.63 68.71
CA LYS A 448 -46.37 103.19 69.33
C LYS A 448 -46.34 103.06 70.85
N THR A 449 -46.01 101.87 71.35
CA THR A 449 -45.90 101.59 72.79
C THR A 449 -44.79 102.42 73.44
N ILE A 450 -43.62 102.53 72.80
CA ILE A 450 -42.49 103.31 73.29
C ILE A 450 -42.79 104.82 73.28
N SER A 451 -43.53 105.32 72.28
CA SER A 451 -43.87 106.75 72.18
C SER A 451 -44.83 107.20 73.28
N GLN A 452 -45.76 106.34 73.68
CA GLN A 452 -46.63 106.59 74.84
C GLN A 452 -45.79 106.69 76.12
N ILE A 453 -44.85 105.75 76.35
CA ILE A 453 -43.95 105.77 77.52
C ILE A 453 -43.02 107.01 77.53
N LYS A 454 -42.49 107.42 76.36
CA LYS A 454 -41.56 108.57 76.25
C LYS A 454 -42.23 109.93 76.45
N LEU A 455 -43.52 110.07 76.14
CA LEU A 455 -44.26 111.31 76.39
C LEU A 455 -44.43 111.60 77.88
N ASP A 456 -44.58 110.55 78.69
CA ASP A 456 -44.64 110.66 80.15
C ASP A 456 -43.28 111.01 80.76
N ASP A 457 -42.17 110.42 80.28
CA ASP A 457 -40.80 110.77 80.74
C ASP A 457 -40.33 112.17 80.30
N LEU A 458 -40.69 112.63 79.09
CA LEU A 458 -40.32 113.96 78.60
C LEU A 458 -40.98 115.10 79.40
N ARG A 459 -42.18 114.88 79.94
CA ARG A 459 -42.81 115.82 80.89
C ARG A 459 -42.02 115.97 82.18
N ALA A 460 -41.27 114.94 82.60
CA ALA A 460 -40.46 114.98 83.81
C ALA A 460 -39.08 115.65 83.61
N ARG A 461 -38.49 115.56 82.40
CA ARG A 461 -37.05 115.87 82.20
C ARG A 461 -36.69 117.30 81.78
N ILE A 462 -37.57 118.05 81.10
CA ILE A 462 -37.23 119.44 80.67
C ILE A 462 -37.26 120.46 81.82
N ALA A 463 -37.73 120.07 83.02
CA ALA A 463 -37.64 120.88 84.24
C ALA A 463 -36.20 121.14 84.74
N ALA A 464 -35.16 120.54 84.14
CA ALA A 464 -33.78 120.53 84.64
C ALA A 464 -32.75 121.13 83.64
N LEU A 465 -32.92 122.41 83.25
CA LEU A 465 -31.92 123.15 82.47
C LEU A 465 -30.60 123.40 83.23
N SER A 466 -29.47 123.28 82.54
CA SER A 466 -28.47 124.37 82.42
C SER A 466 -27.41 124.06 81.34
N PRO A 467 -26.78 125.07 80.69
CA PRO A 467 -26.09 124.88 79.41
C PRO A 467 -24.58 125.23 79.45
N GLU A 468 -23.70 124.23 79.43
CA GLU A 468 -22.24 124.47 79.45
C GLU A 468 -21.39 123.51 78.58
N LEU A 469 -22.00 122.51 77.92
CA LEU A 469 -21.27 121.34 77.39
C LEU A 469 -21.12 121.27 75.85
N TYR A 470 -20.82 122.40 75.18
CA TYR A 470 -20.74 122.46 73.72
C TYR A 470 -19.31 122.47 73.11
N ALA A 471 -18.26 122.23 73.92
CA ALA A 471 -16.88 122.54 73.53
C ALA A 471 -15.83 121.41 73.67
N GLN A 472 -16.20 120.16 74.00
CA GLN A 472 -15.20 119.21 74.52
C GLN A 472 -14.94 117.90 73.74
N ILE A 473 -15.73 117.51 72.73
CA ILE A 473 -15.51 116.22 72.01
C ILE A 473 -15.51 116.40 70.48
N GLU A 474 -14.69 117.34 70.00
CA GLU A 474 -14.20 117.38 68.61
C GLU A 474 -12.69 117.08 68.55
N THR A 475 -12.15 116.31 69.50
CA THR A 475 -10.72 115.96 69.52
C THR A 475 -10.49 114.46 69.71
N GLN A 476 -9.67 113.91 68.81
CA GLN A 476 -9.18 112.51 68.74
C GLN A 476 -10.18 111.47 68.21
N ARG A 477 -9.82 110.57 67.27
CA ARG A 477 -8.50 110.37 66.62
C ARG A 477 -8.64 109.67 65.26
N LYS A 478 -7.85 110.11 64.28
CA LYS A 478 -7.74 109.49 62.94
C LYS A 478 -7.04 108.13 63.00
N TRP A 479 -7.49 107.17 62.19
CA TRP A 479 -6.79 105.89 61.91
C TRP A 479 -6.70 105.55 60.40
N ALA A 480 -7.08 106.48 59.51
CA ALA A 480 -7.25 106.21 58.08
C ALA A 480 -5.95 106.12 57.25
N ASP A 481 -4.83 106.72 57.70
CA ASP A 481 -3.68 107.02 56.84
C ASP A 481 -2.36 106.27 57.19
N ALA A 482 -2.40 105.26 58.07
CA ALA A 482 -1.18 104.79 58.76
C ALA A 482 -0.55 103.45 58.28
N LEU A 483 -1.21 102.65 57.44
CA LEU A 483 -0.77 101.27 57.14
C LEU A 483 -0.75 100.85 55.65
N THR A 484 -0.79 101.80 54.72
CA THR A 484 -0.61 101.53 53.27
C THR A 484 0.85 101.30 52.85
N GLN A 485 1.82 101.46 53.75
CA GLN A 485 3.25 101.23 53.45
C GLN A 485 4.04 100.59 54.62
N ALA A 486 3.98 99.27 54.75
CA ALA A 486 5.01 98.49 55.46
C ALA A 486 5.26 97.17 54.71
N LYS A 487 6.51 96.96 54.30
CA LYS A 487 6.96 95.93 53.35
C LYS A 487 7.63 94.75 54.10
N ILE A 488 7.54 93.56 53.49
CA ILE A 488 8.63 92.56 53.35
C ILE A 488 8.93 91.53 54.49
N THR A 489 8.63 90.27 54.13
CA THR A 489 9.32 88.96 54.38
C THR A 489 9.13 88.07 55.62
N LEU A 490 8.98 86.78 55.27
CA LEU A 490 9.03 85.49 56.01
C LEU A 490 10.51 85.12 56.42
N PRO A 491 10.91 83.93 57.00
CA PRO A 491 10.25 82.60 56.92
C PRO A 491 10.58 81.49 58.00
N GLN A 492 10.14 80.24 57.67
CA GLN A 492 10.69 78.88 57.98
C GLN A 492 10.62 78.20 59.37
N ILE A 493 10.11 76.95 59.35
CA ILE A 493 10.79 75.68 59.72
C ILE A 493 10.32 74.67 58.63
N MET A 494 11.11 74.10 57.70
CA MET A 494 12.25 73.14 57.77
C MET A 494 11.80 71.73 58.21
N VAL A 495 12.08 70.61 57.52
CA VAL A 495 13.36 69.89 57.27
C VAL A 495 13.09 68.84 56.16
N THR A 496 13.99 68.28 55.31
CA THR A 496 15.32 68.57 54.68
C THR A 496 15.61 67.33 53.80
N GLY A 497 16.24 67.36 52.60
CA GLY A 497 16.75 68.44 51.75
C GLY A 497 17.58 67.87 50.58
N GLY A 498 17.95 68.73 49.60
CA GLY A 498 19.11 68.63 48.68
C GLY A 498 19.22 67.42 47.72
N ASN A 499 19.68 67.51 46.47
CA ASN A 499 20.25 68.61 45.65
C ASN A 499 20.32 68.10 44.16
N ASN A 500 20.62 68.85 43.09
CA ASN A 500 21.05 70.24 42.87
C ASN A 500 20.76 70.70 41.41
N ASN A 501 20.82 72.02 41.14
CA ASN A 501 21.13 72.73 39.88
C ASN A 501 20.49 72.38 38.50
N GLY A 502 19.94 73.43 37.84
CA GLY A 502 20.10 73.58 36.38
C GLY A 502 19.07 74.40 35.58
N SER A 503 19.14 75.75 35.63
CA SER A 503 18.70 76.74 34.61
C SER A 503 17.39 76.53 33.81
N GLY A 504 16.44 77.47 33.90
CA GLY A 504 15.26 77.50 33.01
C GLY A 504 15.40 78.47 31.82
N ASP A 505 14.44 78.42 30.89
CA ASP A 505 13.61 79.58 30.52
C ASP A 505 12.26 79.17 29.88
N SER A 506 11.23 79.99 30.15
CA SER A 506 10.01 80.27 29.40
C SER A 506 9.07 79.16 28.86
N ALA A 507 7.93 79.07 29.55
CA ALA A 507 6.56 79.13 29.00
C ALA A 507 6.06 78.04 28.03
N SER A 508 5.48 76.96 28.58
CA SER A 508 4.10 76.52 28.25
C SER A 508 3.67 75.33 29.13
N ASN A 509 2.35 75.15 29.29
CA ASN A 509 1.66 74.13 30.12
C ASN A 509 1.82 74.36 31.64
N LEU A 510 0.74 74.44 32.43
CA LEU A 510 -0.10 73.30 32.81
C LEU A 510 -1.51 73.76 33.24
N LEU A 511 -2.42 73.80 32.28
CA LEU A 511 -3.83 73.45 32.51
C LEU A 511 -4.11 72.22 31.65
N ASN A 512 -4.95 71.32 32.14
CA ASN A 512 -5.24 69.97 31.60
C ASN A 512 -4.15 68.92 31.92
N LEU A 513 -4.46 67.68 32.30
CA LEU A 513 -5.78 67.05 32.45
C LEU A 513 -5.78 66.05 33.62
N LEU A 514 -6.39 66.45 34.73
CA LEU A 514 -6.97 65.57 35.74
C LEU A 514 -8.49 65.69 35.52
N GLN A 515 -9.31 64.64 35.52
CA GLN A 515 -9.20 63.39 36.27
C GLN A 515 -10.17 62.32 35.71
N ILE A 516 -9.95 61.04 36.09
CA ILE A 516 -10.99 60.03 36.42
C ILE A 516 -11.91 59.60 35.26
N GLU A 517 -11.64 58.47 34.62
CA GLU A 517 -11.90 57.06 35.06
C GLU A 517 -13.23 56.55 34.48
N HIS A 518 -13.13 55.63 33.53
CA HIS A 518 -13.47 54.21 33.76
C HIS A 518 -12.92 53.42 32.56
N LEU A 519 -12.10 52.40 32.80
CA LEU A 519 -12.48 50.99 32.66
C LEU A 519 -13.26 50.69 31.36
N THR A 520 -12.86 49.77 30.49
CA THR A 520 -11.75 48.79 30.45
C THR A 520 -11.78 48.26 29.01
N GLY A 521 -10.68 48.01 28.31
CA GLY A 521 -9.66 47.01 28.65
C GLY A 521 -9.75 45.85 27.64
N LEU A 522 -8.66 45.07 27.50
CA LEU A 522 -8.50 43.98 26.49
C LEU A 522 -8.33 44.51 25.03
N ALA A 523 -7.41 44.01 24.20
CA ALA A 523 -6.32 43.06 24.46
C ALA A 523 -5.13 43.25 23.49
N SER A 524 -3.93 42.94 24.00
CA SER A 524 -2.78 42.28 23.33
C SER A 524 -2.34 42.62 21.89
N HIS A 525 -1.01 42.77 21.78
CA HIS A 525 -0.15 42.67 20.59
C HIS A 525 -0.03 43.85 19.61
N LEU A 526 1.09 44.57 19.75
CA LEU A 526 1.97 44.92 18.62
C LEU A 526 3.45 44.80 19.04
N GLN A 527 4.31 44.55 18.07
CA GLN A 527 5.63 43.91 18.19
C GLN A 527 6.81 44.86 18.55
N LEU A 528 7.93 44.21 18.90
CA LEU A 528 9.33 44.56 18.56
C LEU A 528 9.90 45.95 18.95
N ASN A 529 11.06 45.93 19.63
CA ASN A 529 12.19 46.73 19.16
C ASN A 529 13.54 46.05 19.43
N GLN A 530 14.55 46.43 18.64
CA GLN A 530 15.91 45.90 18.63
C GLN A 530 16.82 46.63 19.64
N GLY A 531 17.90 45.97 20.06
CA GLY A 531 19.01 46.57 20.81
C GLY A 531 20.34 46.32 20.09
N THR A 532 21.17 47.36 19.97
CA THR A 532 22.36 47.43 19.10
C THR A 532 23.70 47.29 19.86
N SER A 533 24.79 47.25 19.08
CA SER A 533 26.19 47.61 19.42
C SER A 533 27.12 46.63 20.16
N THR A 534 28.02 46.06 19.35
CA THR A 534 29.44 45.70 19.55
C THR A 534 30.30 46.81 20.20
N PRO A 535 31.52 46.58 20.78
CA PRO A 535 32.75 46.41 19.94
C PRO A 535 34.06 45.74 20.50
N LEU A 536 34.93 45.27 19.56
CA LEU A 536 36.43 45.11 19.60
C LEU A 536 37.03 43.93 20.45
N LEU A 537 38.23 43.37 20.22
CA LEU A 537 39.46 43.83 19.51
C LEU A 537 40.42 42.68 18.98
N SER A 538 41.07 42.90 17.81
CA SER A 538 42.36 42.39 17.21
C SER A 538 43.00 40.96 17.40
N LYS A 539 43.07 40.17 16.30
CA LYS A 539 44.24 39.74 15.42
C LYS A 539 45.73 39.80 15.91
N PRO A 540 46.77 39.13 15.27
CA PRO A 540 46.83 38.39 13.96
C PRO A 540 47.75 37.09 13.83
N GLU A 541 47.87 36.56 12.58
CA GLU A 541 49.00 35.80 11.90
C GLU A 541 49.31 34.31 12.24
N THR A 542 48.91 33.31 11.42
CA THR A 542 49.50 32.72 10.16
C THR A 542 50.73 31.78 10.28
N LYS A 543 50.55 30.48 10.00
CA LYS A 543 51.22 29.70 8.91
C LYS A 543 50.89 28.19 8.92
N ASN A 544 50.78 27.63 7.71
CA ASN A 544 51.08 26.25 7.28
C ASN A 544 50.32 25.00 7.79
N SER A 545 50.22 24.05 6.84
CA SER A 545 50.09 22.58 6.96
C SER A 545 48.79 21.95 7.48
N LEU A 546 48.31 20.98 6.70
CA LEU A 546 47.25 20.03 7.05
C LEU A 546 47.72 19.13 8.22
N PRO A 547 46.82 18.73 9.15
CA PRO A 547 47.09 17.67 10.11
C PRO A 547 47.00 16.27 9.45
N PRO A 548 47.66 15.24 10.03
CA PRO A 548 47.97 14.00 9.31
C PRO A 548 46.87 12.93 9.32
N ASN A 549 47.05 12.01 8.37
CA ASN A 549 46.36 10.74 8.18
C ASN A 549 46.21 9.88 9.46
N PRO A 550 45.01 9.38 9.81
CA PRO A 550 44.88 8.25 10.72
C PRO A 550 45.14 6.95 9.96
N GLU A 551 46.28 6.32 10.23
CA GLU A 551 46.63 5.03 9.65
C GLU A 551 45.62 3.93 10.02
N GLN A 552 45.14 3.24 8.99
CA GLN A 552 44.97 1.78 8.93
C GLN A 552 44.59 1.08 10.25
N LYS A 553 43.31 1.19 10.64
CA LYS A 553 42.66 0.07 11.34
C LYS A 553 42.19 -0.93 10.29
N SER A 554 42.95 -2.02 10.14
CA SER A 554 42.64 -3.12 9.23
C SER A 554 41.22 -3.65 9.45
N LEU A 555 40.36 -3.55 8.43
CA LEU A 555 39.15 -4.35 8.34
C LEU A 555 39.56 -5.84 8.31
N PRO A 556 38.83 -6.73 9.00
CA PRO A 556 39.14 -8.16 8.96
C PRO A 556 38.98 -8.68 7.53
N ALA A 557 40.05 -9.27 7.00
CA ALA A 557 40.09 -9.83 5.67
C ALA A 557 39.26 -11.12 5.59
N ASN A 558 37.96 -10.99 5.30
CA ASN A 558 37.15 -12.02 4.64
C ASN A 558 35.79 -11.47 4.16
N SER A 559 35.82 -10.41 3.34
CA SER A 559 34.73 -10.18 2.37
C SER A 559 35.01 -11.07 1.17
N ALA A 560 34.29 -12.19 1.04
CA ALA A 560 34.38 -13.04 -0.14
C ALA A 560 34.07 -12.19 -1.39
N GLU A 561 35.03 -12.09 -2.30
CA GLU A 561 34.85 -11.34 -3.55
C GLU A 561 33.72 -12.02 -4.34
N LEU A 562 32.64 -11.29 -4.60
CA LEU A 562 31.50 -11.80 -5.36
C LEU A 562 31.97 -12.13 -6.78
N LYS A 563 32.06 -13.42 -7.09
CA LYS A 563 32.40 -13.95 -8.41
C LYS A 563 31.14 -14.44 -9.11
N ILE A 564 30.91 -13.96 -10.34
CA ILE A 564 29.81 -14.40 -11.19
C ILE A 564 30.39 -15.33 -12.28
N PRO A 565 30.21 -16.66 -12.17
CA PRO A 565 30.58 -17.60 -13.21
C PRO A 565 29.63 -17.50 -14.42
N VAL A 566 30.20 -17.26 -15.60
CA VAL A 566 29.51 -17.18 -16.89
C VAL A 566 30.06 -18.26 -17.82
N VAL A 567 29.18 -19.12 -18.35
CA VAL A 567 29.53 -20.17 -19.31
C VAL A 567 28.89 -19.89 -20.65
N LEU A 568 29.70 -19.73 -21.69
CA LEU A 568 29.26 -19.62 -23.08
C LEU A 568 29.41 -20.97 -23.76
N VAL A 569 28.28 -21.64 -24.02
CA VAL A 569 28.23 -22.84 -24.84
C VAL A 569 27.98 -22.41 -26.28
N VAL A 570 28.92 -22.69 -27.18
CA VAL A 570 28.95 -22.12 -28.53
C VAL A 570 28.93 -23.19 -29.61
N ASP A 571 27.99 -23.11 -30.55
CA ASP A 571 28.02 -23.91 -31.77
C ASP A 571 29.24 -23.53 -32.62
N THR A 572 30.13 -24.48 -32.82
CA THR A 572 31.33 -24.40 -33.68
C THR A 572 31.34 -25.51 -34.72
N SER A 573 30.16 -26.02 -35.09
CA SER A 573 30.00 -26.99 -36.17
C SER A 573 30.37 -26.40 -37.54
N THR A 574 30.48 -27.27 -38.54
CA THR A 574 30.79 -26.90 -39.94
C THR A 574 29.76 -25.91 -40.53
N SER A 575 28.51 -25.90 -40.04
CA SER A 575 27.48 -24.94 -40.48
C SER A 575 27.68 -23.51 -39.98
N MET A 576 28.61 -23.30 -39.05
CA MET A 576 29.05 -21.98 -38.61
C MET A 576 30.24 -21.45 -39.42
N SER A 577 30.68 -22.16 -40.47
CA SER A 577 31.79 -21.70 -41.33
C SER A 577 31.50 -20.38 -42.06
N GLY A 578 32.58 -19.68 -42.46
CA GLY A 578 32.51 -18.36 -43.09
C GLY A 578 32.08 -17.26 -42.11
N GLU A 579 31.25 -16.32 -42.59
CA GLU A 579 30.88 -15.10 -41.86
C GLU A 579 30.24 -15.35 -40.48
N ARG A 580 29.70 -16.54 -40.22
CA ARG A 580 29.04 -16.87 -38.94
C ARG A 580 30.05 -17.04 -37.79
N ILE A 581 31.11 -17.82 -37.98
CA ILE A 581 32.17 -18.01 -36.97
C ILE A 581 33.00 -16.72 -36.82
N ASP A 582 33.17 -15.95 -37.90
CA ASP A 582 33.83 -14.64 -37.85
C ASP A 582 33.00 -13.63 -37.04
N SER A 583 31.67 -13.57 -37.24
CA SER A 583 30.76 -12.74 -36.42
C SER A 583 30.73 -13.18 -34.95
N LEU A 584 30.77 -14.49 -34.67
CA LEU A 584 30.85 -15.00 -33.30
C LEU A 584 32.17 -14.61 -32.61
N ASN A 585 33.32 -14.80 -33.29
CA ASN A 585 34.63 -14.38 -32.81
C ASN A 585 34.68 -12.86 -32.57
N ALA A 586 34.13 -12.06 -33.48
CA ALA A 586 34.00 -10.61 -33.33
C ALA A 586 33.07 -10.21 -32.17
N GLY A 587 32.00 -10.96 -31.94
CA GLY A 587 31.07 -10.79 -30.82
C GLY A 587 31.73 -11.02 -29.46
N ILE A 588 32.49 -12.10 -29.30
CA ILE A 588 33.23 -12.39 -28.06
C ILE A 588 34.38 -11.39 -27.86
N ALA A 589 35.04 -10.95 -28.94
CA ALA A 589 36.02 -9.86 -28.87
C ALA A 589 35.39 -8.52 -28.46
N ALA A 590 34.15 -8.22 -28.88
CA ALA A 590 33.39 -7.08 -28.42
C ALA A 590 32.96 -7.22 -26.95
N PHE A 591 32.55 -8.42 -26.53
CA PHE A 591 32.24 -8.74 -25.13
C PHE A 591 33.40 -8.36 -24.21
N LYS A 592 34.62 -8.82 -24.53
CA LYS A 592 35.83 -8.49 -23.77
C LYS A 592 36.10 -6.98 -23.72
N LYS A 593 35.88 -6.24 -24.81
CA LYS A 593 36.12 -4.79 -24.86
C LYS A 593 35.22 -3.98 -23.93
N GLU A 594 34.06 -4.51 -23.53
CA GLU A 594 33.18 -3.86 -22.57
C GLU A 594 33.72 -3.91 -21.13
N PHE A 595 34.71 -4.75 -20.83
CA PHE A 595 35.31 -4.88 -19.51
C PHE A 595 36.67 -4.18 -19.46
N GLU A 596 36.75 -3.07 -18.72
CA GLU A 596 38.00 -2.33 -18.56
C GLU A 596 39.05 -3.16 -17.80
N PRO A 597 40.33 -3.17 -18.24
CA PRO A 597 41.39 -3.86 -17.52
C PRO A 597 41.47 -3.38 -16.07
N SER A 598 41.66 -4.30 -15.11
CA SER A 598 41.75 -4.02 -13.67
C SER A 598 40.55 -3.35 -12.99
N SER A 599 39.38 -3.27 -13.64
CA SER A 599 38.14 -2.88 -12.95
C SER A 599 37.67 -3.98 -11.99
N LYS A 600 36.99 -3.61 -10.88
CA LYS A 600 36.40 -4.57 -9.94
C LYS A 600 35.44 -5.55 -10.64
N ILE A 601 34.61 -5.05 -11.55
CA ILE A 601 33.66 -5.87 -12.32
C ILE A 601 34.42 -6.91 -13.19
N SER A 602 35.55 -6.53 -13.77
CA SER A 602 36.38 -7.41 -14.61
C SER A 602 37.10 -8.51 -13.82
N GLN A 603 37.31 -8.29 -12.51
CA GLN A 603 37.88 -9.27 -11.58
C GLN A 603 36.81 -10.18 -10.96
N SER A 604 35.57 -9.71 -10.92
CA SER A 604 34.40 -10.43 -10.41
C SER A 604 33.63 -11.25 -11.45
N VAL A 605 33.92 -11.15 -12.75
CA VAL A 605 33.31 -12.01 -13.78
C VAL A 605 34.32 -13.05 -14.25
N GLU A 606 33.99 -14.33 -14.06
CA GLU A 606 34.76 -15.46 -14.57
C GLU A 606 34.06 -16.05 -15.79
N LEU A 607 34.78 -16.16 -16.91
CA LEU A 607 34.26 -16.65 -18.19
C LEU A 607 34.83 -18.02 -18.51
N ALA A 608 33.95 -18.98 -18.79
CA ALA A 608 34.28 -20.25 -19.43
C ALA A 608 33.61 -20.32 -20.83
N ILE A 609 34.26 -21.00 -21.78
CA ILE A 609 33.72 -21.24 -23.12
C ILE A 609 33.76 -22.74 -23.41
N VAL A 610 32.65 -23.30 -23.90
CA VAL A 610 32.50 -24.71 -24.25
C VAL A 610 32.05 -24.83 -25.70
N THR A 611 32.88 -25.42 -26.56
CA THR A 611 32.53 -25.68 -27.97
C THR A 611 31.58 -26.88 -28.11
N SER A 612 30.52 -26.71 -28.88
CA SER A 612 29.42 -27.67 -29.07
C SER A 612 29.52 -28.41 -30.41
N ASN A 613 30.60 -29.17 -30.63
CA ASN A 613 30.81 -29.96 -31.86
C ASN A 613 31.21 -31.42 -31.65
N SER A 614 31.20 -32.21 -32.73
CA SER A 614 31.64 -33.62 -32.74
C SER A 614 33.11 -33.78 -32.31
N ASN A 615 34.00 -32.92 -32.81
CA ASN A 615 35.45 -33.06 -32.65
C ASN A 615 35.95 -32.82 -31.21
N GLY A 616 35.17 -32.14 -30.37
CA GLY A 616 35.22 -32.38 -28.92
C GLY A 616 36.51 -32.00 -28.20
N GLN A 617 37.16 -30.91 -28.58
CA GLN A 617 38.18 -30.23 -27.77
C GLN A 617 38.03 -28.71 -27.91
N GLY A 618 37.70 -28.06 -26.80
CA GLY A 618 37.45 -26.61 -26.77
C GLY A 618 36.70 -26.18 -25.50
N ILE A 619 37.11 -26.71 -24.35
CA ILE A 619 36.74 -26.13 -23.06
C ILE A 619 37.85 -25.16 -22.70
N GLN A 620 37.53 -23.87 -22.65
CA GLN A 620 38.30 -22.91 -21.88
C GLN A 620 37.64 -22.80 -20.52
N ASN A 621 38.33 -23.32 -19.50
CA ASN A 621 37.91 -23.27 -18.10
C ASN A 621 37.69 -21.82 -17.65
N PHE A 622 37.03 -21.63 -16.50
CA PHE A 622 36.82 -20.31 -15.91
C PHE A 622 38.12 -19.51 -15.76
N VAL A 623 38.14 -18.32 -16.38
CA VAL A 623 39.19 -17.31 -16.25
C VAL A 623 38.54 -15.95 -16.04
N ASN A 624 39.07 -15.16 -15.10
CA ASN A 624 38.66 -13.76 -14.91
C ASN A 624 38.71 -12.98 -16.24
N MET A 625 37.73 -12.10 -16.46
CA MET A 625 37.62 -11.32 -17.70
C MET A 625 38.85 -10.46 -18.01
N ASP A 626 39.57 -10.01 -16.98
CA ASP A 626 40.82 -9.25 -17.12
C ASP A 626 41.97 -10.06 -17.76
N LYS A 627 42.05 -11.35 -17.45
CA LYS A 627 43.06 -12.31 -17.94
C LYS A 627 42.59 -13.13 -19.14
N PHE A 628 41.30 -13.12 -19.45
CA PHE A 628 40.72 -13.89 -20.55
C PHE A 628 41.35 -13.50 -21.91
N VAL A 629 41.93 -14.47 -22.63
CA VAL A 629 42.46 -14.28 -23.99
C VAL A 629 41.68 -15.20 -24.93
N LEU A 630 40.95 -14.59 -25.88
CA LEU A 630 40.18 -15.32 -26.87
C LEU A 630 41.11 -16.03 -27.86
N SER A 631 41.11 -17.35 -27.83
CA SER A 631 41.60 -18.17 -28.94
C SER A 631 40.57 -18.14 -30.08
N PRO A 632 40.96 -17.92 -31.34
CA PRO A 632 40.01 -17.84 -32.45
C PRO A 632 39.33 -19.19 -32.67
N LEU A 633 37.99 -19.20 -32.50
CA LEU A 633 37.17 -20.39 -32.71
C LEU A 633 37.14 -20.76 -34.19
N LYS A 634 37.16 -22.05 -34.50
CA LYS A 634 37.08 -22.60 -35.86
C LYS A 634 35.83 -23.45 -36.01
N ALA A 635 35.20 -23.37 -37.18
CA ALA A 635 34.05 -24.18 -37.54
C ALA A 635 34.49 -25.58 -38.02
N GLU A 636 34.13 -26.64 -37.29
CA GLU A 636 34.45 -28.02 -37.61
C GLU A 636 33.44 -29.01 -37.00
N GLY A 637 33.21 -30.14 -37.66
CA GLY A 637 32.37 -31.22 -37.13
C GLY A 637 30.86 -30.95 -37.22
N GLU A 638 30.08 -31.76 -36.50
CA GLU A 638 28.60 -31.73 -36.43
C GLU A 638 28.09 -31.05 -35.14
N THR A 639 26.86 -30.54 -35.14
CA THR A 639 26.25 -29.82 -34.00
C THR A 639 25.80 -30.80 -32.91
N MET A 640 26.57 -30.88 -31.83
CA MET A 640 26.39 -31.83 -30.71
C MET A 640 25.91 -31.11 -29.45
N MET A 641 24.66 -30.68 -29.45
CA MET A 641 24.06 -29.83 -28.42
C MET A 641 24.07 -30.47 -27.04
N GLY A 642 23.60 -31.71 -26.92
CA GLY A 642 23.53 -32.40 -25.64
C GLY A 642 24.92 -32.62 -25.03
N LYS A 643 25.94 -32.85 -25.87
CA LYS A 643 27.33 -32.93 -25.44
C LYS A 643 27.81 -31.59 -24.88
N GLY A 644 27.58 -30.47 -25.59
CA GLY A 644 27.95 -29.13 -25.15
C GLY A 644 27.29 -28.72 -23.83
N ILE A 645 25.98 -28.97 -23.69
CA ILE A 645 25.24 -28.65 -22.46
C ILE A 645 25.71 -29.51 -21.27
N ASN A 646 25.90 -30.82 -21.44
CA ASN A 646 26.37 -31.66 -20.34
C ASN A 646 27.78 -31.29 -19.86
N LEU A 647 28.69 -30.93 -20.77
CA LEU A 647 30.02 -30.44 -20.40
C LEU A 647 29.94 -29.12 -19.61
N ALA A 648 29.08 -28.19 -20.04
CA ALA A 648 28.88 -26.93 -19.33
C ALA A 648 28.23 -27.10 -17.95
N LEU A 649 27.28 -28.02 -17.80
CA LEU A 649 26.71 -28.39 -16.50
C LEU A 649 27.75 -29.06 -15.60
N GLN A 650 28.61 -29.92 -16.15
CA GLN A 650 29.70 -30.55 -15.40
C GLN A 650 30.72 -29.52 -14.91
N GLU A 651 31.10 -28.54 -15.73
CA GLU A 651 31.98 -27.44 -15.29
C GLU A 651 31.34 -26.56 -14.22
N ILE A 652 30.02 -26.32 -14.30
CA ILE A 652 29.26 -25.65 -13.24
C ILE A 652 29.22 -26.49 -11.95
N GLU A 653 29.03 -27.80 -12.05
CA GLU A 653 29.03 -28.71 -10.88
C GLU A 653 30.43 -28.84 -10.24
N ASN A 654 31.50 -28.68 -11.03
CA ASN A 654 32.88 -28.63 -10.54
C ASN A 654 33.23 -27.30 -9.86
N TYR A 655 32.56 -26.20 -10.22
CA TYR A 655 32.82 -24.85 -9.73
C TYR A 655 32.37 -24.70 -8.27
N GLN A 656 33.33 -24.53 -7.35
CA GLN A 656 33.10 -24.62 -5.89
C GLN A 656 32.45 -23.37 -5.25
N ASP A 657 32.31 -22.27 -6.00
CA ASP A 657 31.82 -21.00 -5.46
C ASP A 657 30.28 -20.94 -5.43
N SER A 658 29.72 -20.38 -4.34
CA SER A 658 28.27 -20.45 -4.05
C SER A 658 27.39 -19.47 -4.83
N GLN A 659 27.89 -18.86 -5.90
CA GLN A 659 27.18 -17.83 -6.67
C GLN A 659 26.46 -18.43 -7.88
N LYS A 660 25.28 -17.90 -8.21
CA LYS A 660 24.40 -18.47 -9.24
C LYS A 660 24.99 -18.28 -10.65
N PRO A 661 25.41 -19.37 -11.35
CA PRO A 661 26.02 -19.29 -12.67
C PRO A 661 25.04 -18.88 -13.77
N TRP A 662 25.59 -18.27 -14.81
CA TRP A 662 24.87 -17.87 -16.03
C TRP A 662 25.36 -18.72 -17.21
N LEU A 663 24.49 -19.57 -17.76
CA LEU A 663 24.79 -20.40 -18.92
C LEU A 663 24.05 -19.85 -20.14
N PHE A 664 24.80 -19.43 -21.16
CA PHE A 664 24.27 -19.03 -22.46
C PHE A 664 24.58 -20.11 -23.49
N TYR A 665 23.58 -20.58 -24.21
CA TYR A 665 23.77 -21.48 -25.35
C TYR A 665 23.47 -20.79 -26.68
N ILE A 666 24.46 -20.74 -27.56
CA ILE A 666 24.40 -20.11 -28.89
C ILE A 666 24.27 -21.19 -29.96
N ILE A 667 23.11 -21.22 -30.63
CA ILE A 667 22.74 -22.25 -31.62
C ILE A 667 22.90 -21.72 -33.06
N GLY A 668 23.70 -22.43 -33.86
CA GLY A 668 23.94 -22.13 -35.28
C GLY A 668 22.99 -22.83 -36.24
N ILE A 669 22.61 -24.08 -35.96
CA ILE A 669 21.63 -24.91 -36.70
C ILE A 669 20.92 -25.91 -35.75
N PRO A 670 19.90 -26.68 -36.19
CA PRO A 670 19.31 -27.73 -35.36
C PRO A 670 20.33 -28.79 -34.92
N PRO A 671 20.21 -29.33 -33.69
CA PRO A 671 21.10 -30.35 -33.16
C PRO A 671 21.00 -31.68 -33.92
N THR A 672 22.13 -32.36 -34.04
CA THR A 672 22.24 -33.66 -34.73
C THR A 672 22.36 -34.86 -33.78
N ASP A 673 22.46 -34.62 -32.47
CA ASP A 673 22.68 -35.67 -31.47
C ASP A 673 21.38 -36.27 -30.89
N ASN A 674 21.25 -37.60 -30.91
CA ASN A 674 20.03 -38.32 -30.52
C ASN A 674 19.58 -38.19 -29.04
N ASN A 675 20.23 -37.37 -28.21
CA ASN A 675 19.91 -37.19 -26.78
C ASN A 675 19.96 -35.72 -26.31
N TRP A 676 19.90 -34.73 -27.20
CA TRP A 676 19.93 -33.32 -26.80
C TRP A 676 18.76 -32.94 -25.87
N GLN A 677 17.57 -33.53 -26.06
CA GLN A 677 16.37 -33.23 -25.27
C GLN A 677 16.60 -33.45 -23.77
N LYS A 678 17.15 -34.62 -23.38
CA LYS A 678 17.44 -34.95 -21.97
C LYS A 678 18.48 -34.02 -21.34
N SER A 679 19.39 -33.51 -22.18
CA SER A 679 20.46 -32.60 -21.74
C SER A 679 19.92 -31.19 -21.53
N ALA A 680 19.03 -30.74 -22.41
CA ALA A 680 18.27 -29.50 -22.26
C ALA A 680 17.31 -29.56 -21.06
N GLU A 681 16.62 -30.69 -20.86
CA GLU A 681 15.76 -30.96 -19.70
C GLU A 681 16.55 -30.86 -18.39
N ARG A 682 17.73 -31.49 -18.26
CA ARG A 682 18.60 -31.36 -17.08
C ARG A 682 19.04 -29.91 -16.81
N ALA A 683 19.36 -29.15 -17.86
CA ALA A 683 19.69 -27.72 -17.72
C ALA A 683 18.47 -26.90 -17.27
N TRP A 684 17.29 -27.21 -17.79
CA TRP A 684 16.03 -26.56 -17.42
C TRP A 684 15.59 -26.90 -16.00
N GLU A 685 15.68 -28.16 -15.56
CA GLU A 685 15.43 -28.56 -14.16
C GLU A 685 16.36 -27.81 -13.21
N SER A 686 17.63 -27.64 -13.58
CA SER A 686 18.61 -26.87 -12.81
C SER A 686 18.25 -25.38 -12.76
N ALA A 687 17.74 -24.80 -13.86
CA ALA A 687 17.24 -23.44 -13.88
C ALA A 687 15.97 -23.26 -13.02
N LYS A 688 15.02 -24.20 -13.11
CA LYS A 688 13.77 -24.24 -12.34
C LYS A 688 14.02 -24.43 -10.83
N ALA A 689 15.03 -25.22 -10.47
CA ALA A 689 15.53 -25.35 -9.10
C ALA A 689 16.35 -24.14 -8.61
N ASN A 690 16.36 -23.03 -9.38
CA ASN A 690 17.10 -21.79 -9.11
C ASN A 690 18.63 -21.98 -9.00
N LYS A 691 19.19 -23.09 -9.47
CA LYS A 691 20.63 -23.40 -9.39
C LYS A 691 21.46 -22.67 -10.45
N LEU A 692 20.87 -22.31 -11.59
CA LEU A 692 21.55 -21.58 -12.67
C LEU A 692 20.58 -20.65 -13.42
N ASN A 693 21.11 -19.67 -14.15
CA ASN A 693 20.36 -18.88 -15.13
C ASN A 693 20.65 -19.45 -16.53
N PHE A 694 19.63 -19.95 -17.24
CA PHE A 694 19.80 -20.55 -18.57
C PHE A 694 19.20 -19.65 -19.65
N PHE A 695 20.00 -19.32 -20.66
CA PHE A 695 19.59 -18.50 -21.80
C PHE A 695 19.91 -19.22 -23.10
N VAL A 696 18.97 -19.22 -24.03
CA VAL A 696 19.18 -19.75 -25.39
C VAL A 696 19.11 -18.60 -26.40
N VAL A 697 20.12 -18.59 -27.27
CA VAL A 697 20.33 -17.58 -28.31
C VAL A 697 20.36 -18.31 -29.65
N THR A 698 19.52 -17.88 -30.59
CA THR A 698 19.47 -18.48 -31.93
C THR A 698 19.79 -17.48 -33.02
N VAL A 699 20.49 -17.97 -34.05
CA VAL A 699 20.84 -17.22 -35.25
C VAL A 699 19.63 -17.09 -36.17
N LYS A 700 19.24 -15.84 -36.47
CA LYS A 700 18.16 -15.54 -37.42
C LYS A 700 18.52 -16.04 -38.83
N GLY A 701 17.64 -16.86 -39.42
CA GLY A 701 17.87 -17.55 -40.71
C GLY A 701 17.94 -19.07 -40.60
N VAL A 702 17.79 -19.63 -39.39
CA VAL A 702 17.59 -21.06 -39.15
C VAL A 702 16.09 -21.35 -39.09
N GLU A 703 15.53 -22.00 -40.11
CA GLU A 703 14.19 -22.58 -40.04
C GLU A 703 14.23 -23.94 -39.34
N MET A 704 13.11 -24.33 -38.72
CA MET A 704 12.88 -25.62 -38.03
C MET A 704 13.74 -25.89 -36.77
N ILE A 705 13.50 -25.12 -35.71
CA ILE A 705 13.44 -25.68 -34.35
C ILE A 705 12.19 -25.15 -33.65
N ASN A 706 11.38 -26.05 -33.07
CA ASN A 706 10.41 -25.66 -32.05
C ASN A 706 11.20 -25.18 -30.83
N LEU A 707 11.40 -23.87 -30.69
CA LEU A 707 12.13 -23.29 -29.54
C LEU A 707 11.45 -23.59 -28.20
N THR A 708 10.17 -23.97 -28.24
CA THR A 708 9.36 -24.52 -27.14
C THR A 708 9.83 -25.90 -26.65
N GLU A 709 10.49 -26.71 -27.48
CA GLU A 709 11.06 -28.02 -27.08
C GLU A 709 12.42 -27.86 -26.38
N ILE A 710 13.10 -26.74 -26.57
CA ILE A 710 14.37 -26.41 -25.88
C ILE A 710 14.13 -25.52 -24.65
N THR A 711 13.08 -24.67 -24.65
CA THR A 711 12.87 -23.64 -23.63
C THR A 711 11.39 -23.36 -23.34
N SER A 712 11.07 -23.08 -22.07
CA SER A 712 9.70 -22.73 -21.67
C SER A 712 9.39 -21.22 -21.67
N SER A 713 10.37 -20.30 -21.53
CA SER A 713 10.06 -18.86 -21.38
C SER A 713 11.18 -17.81 -21.57
N GLN A 714 12.46 -18.15 -21.82
CA GLN A 714 13.56 -17.15 -21.90
C GLN A 714 14.52 -17.34 -23.10
N THR A 715 13.97 -17.36 -24.32
CA THR A 715 14.76 -17.42 -25.57
C THR A 715 14.81 -16.08 -26.29
N GLN A 716 16.01 -15.62 -26.65
CA GLN A 716 16.20 -14.42 -27.46
C GLN A 716 16.76 -14.80 -28.84
N SER A 717 15.95 -14.67 -29.90
CA SER A 717 16.45 -14.78 -31.27
C SER A 717 17.15 -13.47 -31.69
N LYS A 718 18.32 -13.57 -32.32
CA LYS A 718 19.14 -12.43 -32.74
C LYS A 718 19.67 -12.61 -34.16
N SER A 719 19.87 -11.49 -34.86
CA SER A 719 20.41 -11.48 -36.22
C SER A 719 21.91 -11.84 -36.25
N LEU A 720 22.40 -12.37 -37.38
CA LEU A 720 23.82 -12.64 -37.62
C LEU A 720 24.73 -11.41 -37.37
N ASN A 721 24.25 -10.21 -37.72
CA ASN A 721 24.97 -8.96 -37.50
C ASN A 721 24.83 -8.43 -36.05
N GLY A 722 23.96 -9.05 -35.25
CA GLY A 722 23.61 -8.63 -33.89
C GLY A 722 24.41 -9.33 -32.79
N PHE A 723 25.37 -10.19 -33.11
CA PHE A 723 26.21 -10.84 -32.09
C PHE A 723 26.99 -9.83 -31.23
N PRO A 724 27.69 -8.81 -31.80
CA PRO A 724 28.35 -7.78 -30.98
C PRO A 724 27.38 -6.98 -30.11
N GLU A 725 26.16 -6.71 -30.58
CA GLU A 725 25.13 -6.00 -29.81
C GLU A 725 24.56 -6.85 -28.67
N LEU A 726 24.33 -8.15 -28.93
CA LEU A 726 23.92 -9.12 -27.91
C LEU A 726 24.97 -9.20 -26.80
N PHE A 727 26.24 -9.40 -27.16
CA PHE A 727 27.31 -9.49 -26.18
C PHE A 727 27.48 -8.19 -25.38
N ARG A 728 27.36 -7.01 -26.02
CA ARG A 728 27.30 -5.73 -25.30
C ARG A 728 26.13 -5.69 -24.31
N SER A 729 24.93 -6.11 -24.72
CA SER A 729 23.76 -6.15 -23.84
C SER A 729 23.93 -7.14 -22.67
N ILE A 730 24.57 -8.28 -22.89
CA ILE A 730 24.95 -9.22 -21.81
C ILE A 730 25.93 -8.56 -20.85
N ALA A 731 26.95 -7.85 -21.36
CA ALA A 731 27.91 -7.13 -20.52
C ALA A 731 27.25 -6.00 -19.71
N GLU A 732 26.33 -5.24 -20.30
CA GLU A 732 25.54 -4.23 -19.56
C GLU A 732 24.66 -4.84 -18.48
N ASN A 733 24.02 -5.98 -18.73
CA ASN A 733 23.19 -6.65 -17.73
C ASN A 733 24.05 -7.22 -16.58
N LEU A 734 25.21 -7.80 -16.88
CA LEU A 734 26.17 -8.24 -15.86
C LEU A 734 26.70 -7.04 -15.05
N LYS A 735 27.01 -5.91 -15.70
CA LYS A 735 27.39 -4.65 -15.02
C LYS A 735 26.29 -4.13 -14.08
N LYS A 736 25.02 -4.23 -14.47
CA LYS A 736 23.87 -3.84 -13.62
C LYS A 736 23.73 -4.74 -12.39
N SER A 737 23.93 -6.05 -12.52
CA SER A 737 23.92 -6.98 -11.37
C SER A 737 25.12 -6.84 -10.41
N PHE A 738 26.04 -5.88 -10.65
CA PHE A 738 27.04 -5.43 -9.67
C PHE A 738 26.72 -4.07 -9.02
N GLN A 739 25.63 -3.41 -9.44
CA GLN A 739 25.16 -2.13 -8.90
C GLN A 739 23.87 -2.27 -8.08
N GLU A 740 23.12 -3.36 -8.29
CA GLU A 740 22.07 -3.90 -7.41
C GLU A 740 22.69 -4.69 -6.24
#